data_AF-A0A316ZF12-F1
#
_entry.id   AF-A0A316ZF12-F1
#
_cell.length_a   1.000
_cell.length_b   1.000
_cell.length_c   1.000
_cell.angle_alpha   90.00
_cell.angle_beta   90.00
_cell.angle_gamma   90.00
#
_symmetry.space_group_name_H-M   'P 1'
#
loop_
_entity.id
_entity.type
_entity.pdbx_description
1 polymer ?
#
loop_
_entity_poly.entity_id
_entity_poly.type
_entity_poly.pdbx_seq_one_letter_code
_entity_poly.pdbx_strand_id
1 'polypeptide(L)'
;MFGRGSVSPVKASSVAAASRRPLERSAAGDESAAAAAEAAALASLHKRMAGPSSGKAGLAADHGTINRAIYEASKGSRFFRREEEVNARIEGEVRQMLERKDELLKRVPEGGTEWRNIEKRIDVMAAELEKTRDLSRAIVHADMDVFYGACEVLKDPTLEGTCFGVGKGVLVTASYPARAFGVRSGMASHIALKLCPHIRLVDSDHALYAAKSREIQSVLRQYDENLRPASLDESYLDLTDYCANNEMSVDDAVAQLRKQVKETTGLTVSCGVAPNLMLAKICSDRNKPDGQYRILPERAAVLEFMSTLPPRKVPGIGRVTERWLDALGIETCGDIWKHRVVLSLTMRHYEEFLQVYLGLGGNKVAPSARGWRKSVGREHTFTPTSDYNQLLLYLRESAEKVAQDLKEEGYQGQKVTLTCKTSGYVRFTRDRKLQRHVWLADDLFRHAKELFDIERQRQGTFTLRLIGVRAGTLRDLKSADAPGNLKAAFEHANALQKSGPRHEKGEERLGDLGAFVFGNDDVAQSSQDAERELQEAIRASLEEAGLSEPAPDELPSRRPTPSRTPSDASEPAATAPAATALQEAGALSSVLGKRPAHSEGGASVEGGAECPLCGRTVHWPAQASDAAANAAMSRHLDSSECGATTGPPLPEPKAKKARRRGIEAFFGKSL
;
A
#
# COMPACT_ATOMS: atom_id res chain seq x y z
N MET A 1 -28.10 62.33 21.54
CA MET A 1 -28.19 63.80 21.53
C MET A 1 -27.61 64.31 20.21
N PHE A 2 -28.44 65.01 19.44
CA PHE A 2 -28.18 65.98 18.35
C PHE A 2 -27.09 65.64 17.31
N GLY A 3 -27.38 65.40 16.01
CA GLY A 3 -28.07 66.27 15.03
C GLY A 3 -27.06 67.27 14.44
N ARG A 4 -26.91 67.57 13.14
CA ARG A 4 -27.83 67.65 11.99
C ARG A 4 -27.03 67.92 10.70
N GLY A 5 -27.68 67.75 9.54
CA GLY A 5 -27.40 68.47 8.28
C GLY A 5 -27.73 67.64 7.02
N SER A 6 -29.00 67.36 6.68
CA SER A 6 -30.01 68.17 5.96
C SER A 6 -29.82 68.27 4.43
N VAL A 7 -30.53 67.44 3.63
CA VAL A 7 -31.72 67.70 2.73
C VAL A 7 -31.42 68.65 1.54
N SER A 8 -31.63 68.30 0.26
CA SER A 8 -32.95 68.33 -0.42
C SER A 8 -32.91 67.98 -1.94
N PRO A 9 -34.08 67.73 -2.60
CA PRO A 9 -34.34 66.55 -3.44
C PRO A 9 -34.81 66.89 -4.89
N VAL A 10 -35.65 66.00 -5.48
CA VAL A 10 -36.50 66.07 -6.71
C VAL A 10 -36.01 65.03 -7.76
N LYS A 11 -36.76 64.08 -8.32
CA LYS A 11 -38.21 63.83 -8.54
C LYS A 11 -38.44 62.31 -8.75
N ALA A 12 -39.61 61.82 -8.37
CA ALA A 12 -40.10 60.49 -8.72
C ALA A 12 -40.78 60.49 -10.10
N SER A 13 -40.64 59.41 -10.88
CA SER A 13 -41.66 59.00 -11.86
C SER A 13 -41.62 57.50 -12.19
N SER A 14 -42.81 56.93 -12.07
CA SER A 14 -43.44 55.77 -12.73
C SER A 14 -42.76 54.41 -12.88
N VAL A 15 -43.51 53.44 -12.34
CA VAL A 15 -43.55 52.00 -12.50
C VAL A 15 -43.50 51.53 -13.97
N ALA A 16 -42.68 50.50 -14.25
CA ALA A 16 -42.91 49.57 -15.34
C ALA A 16 -42.51 48.15 -14.90
N ALA A 17 -43.46 47.22 -14.99
CA ALA A 17 -43.31 45.82 -14.65
C ALA A 17 -42.39 45.10 -15.66
N ALA A 18 -41.35 44.42 -15.18
CA ALA A 18 -40.52 43.52 -15.98
C ALA A 18 -40.72 42.08 -15.50
N SER A 19 -41.25 41.28 -16.42
CA SER A 19 -41.53 39.85 -16.33
C SER A 19 -40.31 39.03 -15.90
N ARG A 20 -40.51 38.12 -14.92
CA ARG A 20 -39.54 37.08 -14.54
C ARG A 20 -39.40 36.08 -15.69
N ARG A 21 -38.29 36.12 -16.43
CA ARG A 21 -37.83 34.99 -17.24
C ARG A 21 -37.07 33.99 -16.36
N PRO A 22 -37.25 32.67 -16.52
CA PRO A 22 -36.42 31.67 -15.86
C PRO A 22 -34.98 31.83 -16.33
N LEU A 23 -34.01 31.79 -15.41
CA LEU A 23 -32.59 31.68 -15.72
C LEU A 23 -32.37 30.35 -16.45
N GLU A 24 -32.15 30.43 -17.77
CA GLU A 24 -31.59 29.32 -18.54
C GLU A 24 -30.21 28.97 -17.94
N ARG A 25 -30.04 27.73 -17.49
CA ARG A 25 -28.71 27.17 -17.23
C ARG A 25 -27.97 27.18 -18.56
N SER A 26 -26.94 28.02 -18.68
CA SER A 26 -26.13 28.11 -19.90
C SER A 26 -25.33 26.83 -20.10
N ALA A 27 -25.42 26.22 -21.29
CA ALA A 27 -24.66 25.04 -21.71
C ALA A 27 -23.12 25.18 -21.51
N ALA A 28 -22.61 26.42 -21.51
CA ALA A 28 -21.20 26.73 -21.22
C ALA A 28 -20.76 26.38 -19.77
N GLY A 29 -21.69 26.40 -18.81
CA GLY A 29 -21.42 26.00 -17.42
C GLY A 29 -21.32 24.49 -17.26
N ASP A 30 -22.10 23.74 -18.05
CA ASP A 30 -22.10 22.28 -18.03
C ASP A 30 -20.88 21.70 -18.78
N GLU A 31 -20.43 22.32 -19.88
CA GLU A 31 -19.18 21.95 -20.57
C GLU A 31 -17.94 22.19 -19.69
N SER A 32 -17.87 23.32 -18.97
CA SER A 32 -16.78 23.61 -18.05
C SER A 32 -16.74 22.65 -16.86
N ALA A 33 -17.90 22.21 -16.36
CA ALA A 33 -17.99 21.25 -15.26
C ALA A 33 -17.60 19.83 -15.72
N ALA A 34 -18.00 19.42 -16.92
CA ALA A 34 -17.61 18.15 -17.52
C ALA A 34 -16.11 18.05 -17.75
N ALA A 35 -15.49 19.11 -18.30
CA ALA A 35 -14.04 19.17 -18.49
C ALA A 35 -13.26 19.10 -17.16
N ALA A 36 -13.75 19.77 -16.11
CA ALA A 36 -13.15 19.70 -14.78
C ALA A 36 -13.25 18.30 -14.16
N ALA A 37 -14.38 17.63 -14.33
CA ALA A 37 -14.58 16.25 -13.86
C ALA A 37 -13.67 15.25 -14.59
N GLU A 38 -13.50 15.41 -15.90
CA GLU A 38 -12.60 14.59 -16.72
C GLU A 38 -11.14 14.80 -16.30
N ALA A 39 -10.72 16.05 -16.09
CA ALA A 39 -9.38 16.37 -15.60
C ALA A 39 -9.11 15.76 -14.21
N ALA A 40 -10.09 15.82 -13.29
CA ALA A 40 -9.98 15.22 -11.97
C ALA A 40 -9.89 13.67 -12.02
N ALA A 41 -10.69 13.04 -12.88
CA ALA A 41 -10.65 11.60 -13.09
C ALA A 41 -9.28 11.15 -13.65
N LEU A 42 -8.73 11.90 -14.61
CA LEU A 42 -7.41 11.66 -15.16
C LEU A 42 -6.30 11.85 -14.11
N ALA A 43 -6.38 12.88 -13.27
CA ALA A 43 -5.44 13.13 -12.18
C ALA A 43 -5.45 11.99 -11.13
N SER A 44 -6.63 11.51 -10.76
CA SER A 44 -6.79 10.33 -9.87
C SER A 44 -6.10 9.10 -10.47
N LEU A 45 -6.33 8.85 -11.76
CA LEU A 45 -5.71 7.73 -12.47
C LEU A 45 -4.18 7.88 -12.58
N HIS A 46 -3.65 9.09 -12.81
CA HIS A 46 -2.21 9.36 -12.77
C HIS A 46 -1.60 9.01 -11.40
N LYS A 47 -2.23 9.46 -10.29
CA LYS A 47 -1.79 9.16 -8.92
C LYS A 47 -1.80 7.65 -8.66
N ARG A 48 -2.81 6.94 -9.18
CA ARG A 48 -2.90 5.47 -9.09
C ARG A 48 -1.80 4.76 -9.88
N MET A 49 -1.53 5.20 -11.11
CA MET A 49 -0.50 4.61 -11.98
C MET A 49 0.92 4.84 -11.47
N ALA A 50 1.15 5.88 -10.67
CA ALA A 50 2.44 6.15 -10.02
C ALA A 50 2.97 5.00 -9.16
N GLY A 51 2.11 4.06 -8.76
CA GLY A 51 2.48 2.89 -7.97
C GLY A 51 2.48 3.13 -6.45
N PRO A 52 2.70 2.09 -5.64
CA PRO A 52 2.61 2.17 -4.18
C PRO A 52 3.74 2.96 -3.54
N SER A 53 4.91 3.04 -4.19
CA SER A 53 6.12 3.70 -3.66
C SER A 53 6.32 5.13 -4.18
N SER A 54 5.24 5.84 -4.52
CA SER A 54 5.30 7.22 -5.06
C SER A 54 5.78 8.27 -4.05
N GLY A 55 5.75 7.98 -2.75
CA GLY A 55 6.20 8.89 -1.68
C GLY A 55 7.53 8.51 -1.02
N LYS A 56 8.35 7.69 -1.70
CA LYS A 56 9.63 7.18 -1.18
C LYS A 56 10.71 8.28 -1.13
N ALA A 57 11.60 8.21 -0.14
CA ALA A 57 12.69 9.17 0.01
C ALA A 57 13.63 9.19 -1.21
N GLY A 58 14.08 10.40 -1.59
CA GLY A 58 15.00 10.62 -2.71
C GLY A 58 14.35 10.63 -4.10
N LEU A 59 13.02 10.66 -4.20
CA LEU A 59 12.32 10.84 -5.47
C LEU A 59 12.41 12.28 -5.97
N ALA A 60 12.36 12.47 -7.29
CA ALA A 60 12.31 13.78 -7.91
C ALA A 60 11.10 14.60 -7.44
N ALA A 61 11.28 15.92 -7.35
CA ALA A 61 10.22 16.86 -6.96
C ALA A 61 9.12 16.99 -8.02
N ASP A 62 9.45 16.84 -9.30
CA ASP A 62 8.47 16.90 -10.40
C ASP A 62 7.71 15.58 -10.56
N HIS A 63 6.77 15.34 -9.64
CA HIS A 63 5.89 14.19 -9.69
C HIS A 63 4.92 14.22 -10.88
N GLY A 64 4.58 15.40 -11.42
CA GLY A 64 3.60 15.56 -12.49
C GLY A 64 4.09 14.96 -13.80
N THR A 65 5.28 15.38 -14.25
CA THR A 65 5.88 14.89 -15.49
C THR A 65 6.20 13.41 -15.42
N ILE A 66 6.73 12.93 -14.29
CA ILE A 66 7.04 11.51 -14.07
C ILE A 66 5.77 10.66 -14.12
N ASN A 67 4.70 11.08 -13.45
CA ASN A 67 3.46 10.32 -13.44
C ASN A 67 2.81 10.27 -14.83
N ARG A 68 2.91 11.36 -15.60
CA ARG A 68 2.47 11.37 -17.01
C ARG A 68 3.30 10.42 -17.88
N ALA A 69 4.62 10.41 -17.73
CA ALA A 69 5.49 9.48 -18.46
C ALA A 69 5.15 8.01 -18.14
N ILE A 70 4.89 7.69 -16.86
CA ILE A 70 4.46 6.35 -16.45
C ILE A 70 3.10 6.00 -17.04
N TYR A 71 2.16 6.94 -17.02
CA TYR A 71 0.84 6.77 -17.60
C TYR A 71 0.93 6.44 -19.10
N GLU A 72 1.63 7.27 -19.88
CA GLU A 72 1.79 7.07 -21.32
C GLU A 72 2.51 5.76 -21.65
N ALA A 73 3.57 5.42 -20.89
CA ALA A 73 4.28 4.16 -21.08
C ALA A 73 3.45 2.92 -20.70
N SER A 74 2.42 3.08 -19.87
CA SER A 74 1.53 2.00 -19.45
C SER A 74 0.27 1.86 -20.31
N LYS A 75 -0.13 2.93 -21.00
CA LYS A 75 -1.39 3.06 -21.74
C LYS A 75 -1.56 1.92 -22.75
N GLY A 76 -2.79 1.39 -22.84
CA GLY A 76 -3.14 0.27 -23.72
C GLY A 76 -2.76 -1.14 -23.22
N SER A 77 -1.91 -1.24 -22.20
CA SER A 77 -1.56 -2.54 -21.61
C SER A 77 -2.76 -3.18 -20.89
N ARG A 78 -2.73 -4.51 -20.71
CA ARG A 78 -3.73 -5.23 -19.89
C ARG A 78 -3.67 -4.82 -18.41
N PHE A 79 -2.51 -4.39 -17.93
CA PHE A 79 -2.35 -3.88 -16.56
C PHE A 79 -3.07 -2.55 -16.39
N PHE A 80 -2.83 -1.64 -17.34
CA PHE A 80 -3.43 -0.31 -17.34
C PHE A 80 -4.96 -0.36 -17.36
N ARG A 81 -5.55 -1.16 -18.27
CA ARG A 81 -7.00 -1.37 -18.29
C ARG A 81 -7.56 -1.88 -16.97
N ARG A 82 -6.82 -2.78 -16.30
CA ARG A 82 -7.22 -3.26 -14.97
C ARG A 82 -7.15 -2.15 -13.92
N GLU A 83 -6.11 -1.32 -13.94
CA GLU A 83 -6.00 -0.20 -13.03
C GLU A 83 -7.06 0.87 -13.28
N GLU A 84 -7.49 1.08 -14.52
CA GLU A 84 -8.65 1.93 -14.87
C GLU A 84 -9.94 1.39 -14.24
N GLU A 85 -10.25 0.10 -14.42
CA GLU A 85 -11.43 -0.54 -13.82
C GLU A 85 -11.43 -0.39 -12.29
N VAL A 86 -10.28 -0.64 -11.66
CA VAL A 86 -10.18 -0.55 -10.20
C VAL A 86 -10.25 0.91 -9.75
N ASN A 87 -9.71 1.87 -10.51
CA ASN A 87 -9.88 3.29 -10.22
C ASN A 87 -11.35 3.70 -10.28
N ALA A 88 -12.04 3.35 -11.37
CA ALA A 88 -13.45 3.65 -11.55
C ALA A 88 -14.31 3.06 -10.43
N ARG A 89 -14.01 1.84 -9.97
CA ARG A 89 -14.69 1.24 -8.82
C ARG A 89 -14.46 2.05 -7.54
N ILE A 90 -13.22 2.42 -7.22
CA ILE A 90 -12.91 3.20 -6.01
C ILE A 90 -13.56 4.58 -6.07
N GLU A 91 -13.51 5.27 -7.20
CA GLU A 91 -14.19 6.57 -7.37
C GLU A 91 -15.71 6.42 -7.24
N GLY A 92 -16.29 5.30 -7.69
CA GLY A 92 -17.68 4.95 -7.45
C GLY A 92 -18.00 4.75 -5.96
N GLU A 93 -17.17 4.01 -5.23
CA GLU A 93 -17.30 3.82 -3.78
C GLU A 93 -17.16 5.15 -3.01
N VAL A 94 -16.22 6.00 -3.42
CA VAL A 94 -16.04 7.36 -2.86
C VAL A 94 -17.27 8.22 -3.11
N ARG A 95 -17.85 8.19 -4.31
CA ARG A 95 -19.08 8.92 -4.62
C ARG A 95 -20.25 8.47 -3.75
N GLN A 96 -20.44 7.16 -3.60
CA GLN A 96 -21.48 6.60 -2.72
C GLN A 96 -21.27 7.02 -1.26
N MET A 97 -20.01 7.04 -0.79
CA MET A 97 -19.68 7.55 0.54
C MET A 97 -20.04 9.03 0.70
N LEU A 98 -19.74 9.87 -0.29
CA LEU A 98 -20.07 11.30 -0.26
C LEU A 98 -21.58 11.54 -0.30
N GLU A 99 -22.31 10.81 -1.13
CA GLU A 99 -23.78 10.86 -1.18
C GLU A 99 -24.39 10.49 0.17
N ARG A 100 -23.93 9.36 0.76
CA ARG A 100 -24.35 8.94 2.09
C ARG A 100 -23.98 9.97 3.16
N LYS A 101 -22.80 10.58 3.08
CA LYS A 101 -22.36 11.64 3.98
C LYS A 101 -23.34 12.82 3.90
N ASP A 102 -23.67 13.29 2.70
CA ASP A 102 -24.57 14.42 2.51
C ASP A 102 -26.00 14.12 3.02
N GLU A 103 -26.48 12.88 2.86
CA GLU A 103 -27.74 12.43 3.47
C GLU A 103 -27.71 12.43 5.00
N LEU A 104 -26.61 11.95 5.58
CA LEU A 104 -26.43 11.95 7.03
C LEU A 104 -26.33 13.37 7.58
N LEU A 105 -25.66 14.29 6.88
CA LEU A 105 -25.55 15.70 7.28
C LEU A 105 -26.88 16.45 7.23
N LYS A 106 -27.85 16.00 6.42
CA LYS A 106 -29.24 16.53 6.49
C LYS A 106 -29.93 16.16 7.81
N ARG A 107 -29.64 14.97 8.36
CA ARG A 107 -30.19 14.48 9.63
C ARG A 107 -29.40 15.00 10.84
N VAL A 108 -28.10 15.24 10.64
CA VAL A 108 -27.16 15.72 11.65
C VAL A 108 -26.51 17.02 11.12
N PRO A 109 -27.25 18.13 11.06
CA PRO A 109 -26.71 19.39 10.56
C PRO A 109 -25.58 19.87 11.46
N GLU A 110 -24.55 20.45 10.84
CA GLU A 110 -23.40 21.00 11.54
C GLU A 110 -23.82 22.03 12.60
N GLY A 111 -23.30 21.90 13.82
CA GLY A 111 -23.69 22.74 14.96
C GLY A 111 -25.06 22.41 15.59
N GLY A 112 -25.82 21.46 15.02
CA GLY A 112 -27.07 20.95 15.60
C GLY A 112 -26.88 20.20 16.93
N THR A 113 -27.98 19.83 17.58
CA THR A 113 -27.95 19.08 18.85
C THR A 113 -27.28 17.72 18.69
N GLU A 114 -27.71 16.94 17.67
CA GLU A 114 -27.11 15.63 17.38
C GLU A 114 -25.64 15.73 17.00
N TRP A 115 -25.26 16.75 16.24
CA TRP A 115 -23.85 17.02 15.93
C TRP A 115 -23.02 17.20 17.20
N ARG A 116 -23.48 18.08 18.11
CA ARG A 116 -22.82 18.34 19.39
C ARG A 116 -22.79 17.10 20.29
N ASN A 117 -23.80 16.23 20.22
CA ASN A 117 -23.83 14.97 20.96
C ASN A 117 -22.77 14.00 20.42
N ILE A 118 -22.61 13.89 19.10
CA ILE A 118 -21.54 13.10 18.48
C ILE A 118 -20.18 13.70 18.86
N GLU A 119 -20.02 15.00 18.72
CA GLU A 119 -18.78 15.71 19.08
C GLU A 119 -18.36 15.42 20.52
N LYS A 120 -19.28 15.53 21.49
CA LYS A 120 -19.01 15.18 22.88
C LYS A 120 -18.59 13.72 23.07
N ARG A 121 -19.24 12.76 22.39
CA ARG A 121 -18.84 11.34 22.47
C ARG A 121 -17.42 11.14 21.94
N ILE A 122 -17.08 11.80 20.84
CA ILE A 122 -15.73 11.75 20.27
C ILE A 122 -14.72 12.41 21.20
N ASP A 123 -15.06 13.54 21.81
CA ASP A 123 -14.17 14.24 22.74
C ASP A 123 -13.92 13.39 24.00
N VAL A 124 -14.94 12.71 24.52
CA VAL A 124 -14.79 11.73 25.62
C VAL A 124 -13.87 10.58 25.20
N MET A 125 -14.10 9.99 24.03
CA MET A 125 -13.25 8.91 23.50
C MET A 125 -11.81 9.38 23.30
N ALA A 126 -11.59 10.58 22.75
CA ALA A 126 -10.27 11.15 22.57
C ALA A 126 -9.58 11.39 23.91
N ALA A 127 -10.31 11.84 24.94
CA ALA A 127 -9.79 11.97 26.30
C ALA A 127 -9.44 10.60 26.92
N GLU A 128 -10.22 9.56 26.66
CA GLU A 128 -9.91 8.19 27.10
C GLU A 128 -8.67 7.63 26.40
N LEU A 129 -8.55 7.81 25.09
CA LEU A 129 -7.36 7.46 24.33
C LEU A 129 -6.14 8.23 24.85
N GLU A 130 -6.28 9.52 25.13
CA GLU A 130 -5.20 10.36 25.64
C GLU A 130 -4.67 9.88 27.01
N LYS A 131 -5.53 9.30 27.86
CA LYS A 131 -5.10 8.69 29.15
C LYS A 131 -4.18 7.50 28.95
N THR A 132 -4.22 6.83 27.78
CA THR A 132 -3.33 5.71 27.45
C THR A 132 -1.97 6.15 26.94
N ARG A 133 -1.73 7.46 26.79
CA ARG A 133 -0.46 7.99 26.29
C ARG A 133 0.68 7.64 27.24
N ASP A 134 1.67 6.96 26.70
CA ASP A 134 2.95 6.71 27.36
C ASP A 134 4.07 7.39 26.57
N LEU A 135 4.79 8.30 27.23
CA LEU A 135 5.92 9.04 26.68
C LEU A 135 7.27 8.61 27.29
N SER A 136 7.26 7.60 28.15
CA SER A 136 8.45 7.18 28.92
C SER A 136 9.48 6.41 28.10
N ARG A 137 9.08 5.87 26.94
CA ARG A 137 9.94 4.99 26.14
C ARG A 137 10.69 5.75 25.03
N ALA A 138 11.92 5.32 24.77
CA ALA A 138 12.75 5.77 23.67
C ALA A 138 12.79 4.70 22.56
N ILE A 139 11.74 4.66 21.75
CA ILE A 139 11.59 3.68 20.67
C ILE A 139 12.36 4.17 19.44
N VAL A 140 13.17 3.27 18.87
CA VAL A 140 13.97 3.51 17.68
C VAL A 140 13.49 2.60 16.56
N HIS A 141 13.24 3.17 15.38
CA HIS A 141 13.07 2.42 14.15
C HIS A 141 14.33 2.60 13.29
N ALA A 142 15.06 1.51 13.08
CA ALA A 142 16.26 1.46 12.26
C ALA A 142 15.92 0.89 10.88
N ASP A 143 16.17 1.66 9.81
CA ASP A 143 15.81 1.33 8.43
C ASP A 143 17.04 1.53 7.51
N MET A 144 17.53 0.45 6.90
CA MET A 144 18.75 0.49 6.09
C MET A 144 18.56 1.26 4.78
N ASP A 145 19.56 2.05 4.39
CA ASP A 145 19.41 2.92 3.23
C ASP A 145 19.62 2.16 1.92
N VAL A 146 18.54 2.05 1.14
CA VAL A 146 18.54 1.31 -0.15
C VAL A 146 19.10 -0.10 0.00
N PHE A 147 18.73 -0.80 1.07
CA PHE A 147 19.39 -2.03 1.54
C PHE A 147 19.91 -2.98 0.45
N TYR A 148 19.03 -3.49 -0.42
CA TYR A 148 19.46 -4.44 -1.47
C TYR A 148 20.43 -3.78 -2.46
N GLY A 149 20.21 -2.52 -2.82
CA GLY A 149 21.13 -1.80 -3.71
C GLY A 149 22.47 -1.53 -3.04
N ALA A 150 22.49 -1.21 -1.75
CA ALA A 150 23.73 -1.04 -1.00
C ALA A 150 24.50 -2.37 -0.86
N CYS A 151 23.80 -3.51 -0.69
CA CYS A 151 24.42 -4.84 -0.73
C CYS A 151 25.05 -5.13 -2.09
N GLU A 152 24.35 -4.80 -3.19
CA GLU A 152 24.89 -4.99 -4.54
C GLU A 152 26.08 -4.07 -4.83
N VAL A 153 26.10 -2.83 -4.30
CA VAL A 153 27.29 -1.93 -4.39
C VAL A 153 28.49 -2.51 -3.64
N LEU A 154 28.29 -3.14 -2.48
CA LEU A 154 29.38 -3.83 -1.77
C LEU A 154 29.93 -5.02 -2.57
N LYS A 155 29.09 -5.68 -3.36
CA LYS A 155 29.46 -6.82 -4.21
C LYS A 155 30.12 -6.38 -5.52
N ASP A 156 29.62 -5.31 -6.13
CA ASP A 156 30.14 -4.69 -7.36
C ASP A 156 30.29 -3.16 -7.15
N PRO A 157 31.48 -2.69 -6.77
CA PRO A 157 31.75 -1.27 -6.55
C PRO A 157 31.52 -0.39 -7.79
N THR A 158 31.46 -0.95 -9.00
CA THR A 158 31.19 -0.16 -10.22
C THR A 158 29.76 0.40 -10.26
N LEU A 159 28.88 -0.03 -9.35
CA LEU A 159 27.53 0.49 -9.20
C LEU A 159 27.47 1.79 -8.41
N GLU A 160 28.50 2.12 -7.64
CA GLU A 160 28.52 3.32 -6.81
C GLU A 160 28.36 4.60 -7.64
N GLY A 161 27.48 5.51 -7.19
CA GLY A 161 27.16 6.75 -7.92
C GLY A 161 26.36 6.58 -9.21
N THR A 162 26.10 5.35 -9.67
CA THR A 162 25.41 5.11 -10.95
C THR A 162 23.89 4.96 -10.79
N CYS A 163 23.14 5.16 -11.87
CA CYS A 163 21.73 4.80 -11.95
C CYS A 163 21.58 3.29 -12.12
N PHE A 164 21.22 2.60 -11.04
CA PHE A 164 20.86 1.18 -11.10
C PHE A 164 19.59 0.83 -10.32
N GLY A 165 18.97 -0.29 -10.70
CA GLY A 165 17.81 -0.89 -10.05
C GLY A 165 17.99 -2.39 -9.87
N VAL A 166 17.57 -2.91 -8.72
CA VAL A 166 17.67 -4.34 -8.39
C VAL A 166 16.34 -5.00 -8.73
N GLY A 167 16.38 -6.17 -9.37
CA GLY A 167 15.23 -7.00 -9.74
C GLY A 167 14.92 -6.99 -11.25
N LYS A 168 14.55 -8.17 -11.77
CA LYS A 168 14.09 -8.35 -13.16
C LYS A 168 12.57 -8.41 -13.24
N GLY A 169 12.00 -7.75 -14.23
CA GLY A 169 10.55 -7.62 -14.43
C GLY A 169 9.91 -6.57 -13.54
N VAL A 170 10.10 -6.66 -12.22
CA VAL A 170 9.70 -5.65 -11.23
C VAL A 170 10.89 -5.32 -10.34
N LEU A 171 11.16 -4.03 -10.16
CA LEU A 171 12.25 -3.57 -9.30
C LEU A 171 11.90 -3.76 -7.83
N VAL A 172 12.78 -4.39 -7.07
CA VAL A 172 12.68 -4.51 -5.60
C VAL A 172 13.18 -3.24 -4.92
N THR A 173 14.20 -2.59 -5.49
CA THR A 173 14.66 -1.26 -5.07
C THR A 173 15.36 -0.53 -6.22
N ALA A 174 15.61 0.75 -6.02
CA ALA A 174 16.34 1.62 -6.94
C ALA A 174 17.31 2.51 -6.14
N SER A 175 18.49 2.72 -6.72
CA SER A 175 19.53 3.63 -6.24
C SER A 175 19.01 5.08 -6.13
N TYR A 176 19.60 5.89 -5.25
CA TYR A 176 19.22 7.30 -5.12
C TYR A 176 19.36 8.09 -6.43
N PRO A 177 20.45 7.94 -7.22
CA PRO A 177 20.52 8.54 -8.56
C PRO A 177 19.36 8.14 -9.46
N ALA A 178 18.97 6.86 -9.50
CA ALA A 178 17.82 6.43 -10.30
C ALA A 178 16.48 6.99 -9.77
N ARG A 179 16.33 7.19 -8.45
CA ARG A 179 15.14 7.81 -7.85
C ARG A 179 14.97 9.27 -8.25
N ALA A 180 16.05 9.98 -8.55
CA ALA A 180 15.98 11.34 -9.10
C ALA A 180 15.28 11.37 -10.48
N PHE A 181 15.28 10.27 -11.23
CA PHE A 181 14.49 10.10 -12.46
C PHE A 181 13.08 9.54 -12.21
N GLY A 182 12.69 9.36 -10.95
CA GLY A 182 11.43 8.77 -10.56
C GLY A 182 11.42 7.24 -10.49
N VAL A 183 12.54 6.55 -10.73
CA VAL A 183 12.58 5.09 -10.63
C VAL A 183 12.45 4.64 -9.17
N ARG A 184 11.65 3.61 -8.89
CA ARG A 184 11.34 3.18 -7.51
C ARG A 184 10.99 1.70 -7.39
N SER A 185 10.96 1.21 -6.15
CA SER A 185 10.50 -0.13 -5.80
C SER A 185 9.05 -0.34 -6.27
N GLY A 186 8.74 -1.57 -6.70
CA GLY A 186 7.42 -1.94 -7.23
C GLY A 186 7.14 -1.45 -8.65
N MET A 187 8.09 -0.76 -9.29
CA MET A 187 7.98 -0.34 -10.69
C MET A 187 8.41 -1.46 -11.64
N ALA A 188 7.72 -1.61 -12.78
CA ALA A 188 8.12 -2.56 -13.80
C ALA A 188 9.42 -2.11 -14.50
N SER A 189 10.35 -3.03 -14.77
CA SER A 189 11.68 -2.71 -15.32
C SER A 189 11.60 -1.98 -16.67
N HIS A 190 10.62 -2.29 -17.52
CA HIS A 190 10.44 -1.60 -18.81
C HIS A 190 9.98 -0.14 -18.64
N ILE A 191 9.24 0.18 -17.56
CA ILE A 191 8.88 1.56 -17.22
C ILE A 191 10.10 2.29 -16.66
N ALA A 192 10.90 1.62 -15.82
CA ALA A 192 12.15 2.19 -15.31
C ALA A 192 13.11 2.57 -16.45
N LEU A 193 13.26 1.71 -17.47
CA LEU A 193 14.05 1.99 -18.68
C LEU A 193 13.50 3.16 -19.51
N LYS A 194 12.18 3.42 -19.46
CA LYS A 194 11.60 4.60 -20.12
C LYS A 194 11.89 5.89 -19.36
N LEU A 195 11.91 5.84 -18.03
CA LEU A 195 12.24 7.00 -17.17
C LEU A 195 13.74 7.28 -17.13
N CYS A 196 14.56 6.24 -17.12
CA CYS A 196 16.01 6.31 -17.03
C CYS A 196 16.62 5.32 -18.05
N PRO A 197 16.82 5.72 -19.32
CA PRO A 197 17.30 4.82 -20.38
C PRO A 197 18.66 4.18 -20.15
N HIS A 198 19.51 4.81 -19.32
CA HIS A 198 20.85 4.35 -18.97
C HIS A 198 20.88 3.53 -17.67
N ILE A 199 19.73 3.16 -17.09
CA ILE A 199 19.69 2.39 -15.85
C ILE A 199 20.29 0.99 -16.01
N ARG A 200 21.18 0.61 -15.09
CA ARG A 200 21.68 -0.77 -14.97
C ARG A 200 20.70 -1.61 -14.17
N LEU A 201 20.26 -2.74 -14.73
CA LEU A 201 19.38 -3.70 -14.02
C LEU A 201 20.23 -4.83 -13.44
N VAL A 202 20.15 -5.01 -12.12
CA VAL A 202 20.93 -5.99 -11.35
C VAL A 202 20.01 -7.11 -10.83
N ASP A 203 20.50 -8.35 -10.84
CA ASP A 203 19.77 -9.49 -10.29
C ASP A 203 19.69 -9.44 -8.76
N SER A 204 18.62 -9.99 -8.19
CA SER A 204 18.46 -10.03 -6.74
C SER A 204 19.23 -11.20 -6.12
N ASP A 205 20.06 -10.94 -5.11
CA ASP A 205 20.75 -11.96 -4.31
C ASP A 205 20.16 -12.08 -2.89
N HIS A 206 19.04 -12.80 -2.76
CA HIS A 206 18.35 -12.92 -1.46
C HIS A 206 19.17 -13.62 -0.37
N ALA A 207 20.15 -14.46 -0.74
CA ALA A 207 21.05 -15.09 0.22
C ALA A 207 22.02 -14.07 0.82
N LEU A 208 22.61 -13.21 -0.01
CA LEU A 208 23.42 -12.07 0.43
C LEU A 208 22.62 -11.14 1.34
N TYR A 209 21.40 -10.78 0.95
CA TYR A 209 20.57 -9.87 1.73
C TYR A 209 20.22 -10.44 3.11
N ALA A 210 19.90 -11.74 3.19
CA ALA A 210 19.65 -12.40 4.46
C ALA A 210 20.92 -12.47 5.34
N ALA A 211 22.09 -12.70 4.75
CA ALA A 211 23.36 -12.70 5.47
C ALA A 211 23.68 -11.31 6.06
N LYS A 212 23.60 -10.26 5.24
CA LYS A 212 23.84 -8.88 5.68
C LYS A 212 22.82 -8.40 6.72
N SER A 213 21.55 -8.79 6.57
CA SER A 213 20.53 -8.52 7.59
C SER A 213 20.90 -9.12 8.95
N ARG A 214 21.41 -10.36 8.99
CA ARG A 214 21.87 -11.00 10.22
C ARG A 214 23.07 -10.28 10.85
N GLU A 215 24.04 -9.85 10.06
CA GLU A 215 25.18 -9.05 10.53
C GLU A 215 24.69 -7.75 11.18
N ILE A 216 23.81 -7.00 10.51
CA ILE A 216 23.27 -5.75 11.06
C ILE A 216 22.47 -6.01 12.32
N GLN A 217 21.56 -7.00 12.32
CA GLN A 217 20.78 -7.34 13.51
C GLN A 217 21.67 -7.75 14.68
N SER A 218 22.84 -8.36 14.45
CA SER A 218 23.79 -8.69 15.53
C SER A 218 24.37 -7.46 16.20
N VAL A 219 24.59 -6.36 15.46
CA VAL A 219 24.98 -5.06 16.02
C VAL A 219 23.81 -4.46 16.80
N LEU A 220 22.62 -4.43 16.19
CA LEU A 220 21.42 -3.87 16.82
C LEU A 220 21.07 -4.56 18.15
N ARG A 221 21.29 -5.88 18.27
CA ARG A 221 21.04 -6.64 19.51
C ARG A 221 21.92 -6.24 20.69
N GLN A 222 23.03 -5.55 20.46
CA GLN A 222 23.87 -5.01 21.53
C GLN A 222 23.20 -3.83 22.24
N TYR A 223 22.24 -3.18 21.56
CA TYR A 223 21.49 -2.05 22.07
C TYR A 223 20.12 -2.45 22.62
N ASP A 224 19.49 -3.46 22.03
CA ASP A 224 18.25 -4.07 22.51
C ASP A 224 18.21 -5.56 22.15
N GLU A 225 18.38 -6.43 23.14
CA GLU A 225 18.32 -7.87 22.96
C GLU A 225 16.93 -8.34 22.47
N ASN A 226 15.89 -7.59 22.84
CA ASN A 226 14.48 -7.86 22.54
C ASN A 226 14.00 -7.20 21.24
N LEU A 227 14.93 -6.70 20.40
CA LEU A 227 14.57 -6.00 19.17
C LEU A 227 13.56 -6.79 18.33
N ARG A 228 12.71 -6.05 17.64
CA ARG A 228 11.65 -6.59 16.78
C ARG A 228 11.99 -6.33 15.31
N PRO A 229 12.42 -7.36 14.55
CA PRO A 229 12.58 -7.21 13.10
C PRO A 229 11.21 -6.99 12.43
N ALA A 230 11.12 -6.02 11.53
CA ALA A 230 9.95 -5.78 10.69
C ALA A 230 10.13 -6.36 9.28
N SER A 231 11.35 -6.30 8.74
CA SER A 231 11.77 -6.88 7.47
C SER A 231 13.25 -7.31 7.57
N LEU A 232 13.90 -7.56 6.42
CA LEU A 232 15.36 -7.75 6.39
C LEU A 232 16.13 -6.47 6.70
N ASP A 233 15.58 -5.31 6.37
CA ASP A 233 16.20 -3.99 6.47
C ASP A 233 15.59 -3.07 7.54
N GLU A 234 14.52 -3.50 8.19
CA GLU A 234 13.84 -2.71 9.22
C GLU A 234 13.81 -3.45 10.56
N SER A 235 14.11 -2.74 11.65
CA SER A 235 14.00 -3.26 13.01
C SER A 235 13.59 -2.17 13.98
N TYR A 236 12.78 -2.53 14.97
CA TYR A 236 12.46 -1.68 16.11
C TYR A 236 13.29 -2.09 17.31
N LEU A 237 13.78 -1.09 18.04
CA LEU A 237 14.52 -1.22 19.29
C LEU A 237 13.89 -0.34 20.36
N ASP A 238 14.05 -0.72 21.61
CA ASP A 238 13.74 0.13 22.75
C ASP A 238 15.03 0.48 23.51
N LEU A 239 15.52 1.71 23.33
CA LEU A 239 16.77 2.16 23.93
C LEU A 239 16.60 2.73 25.34
N THR A 240 15.40 2.66 25.92
CA THR A 240 15.11 3.28 27.23
C THR A 240 16.08 2.78 28.29
N ASP A 241 16.20 1.47 28.41
CA ASP A 241 17.01 0.84 29.45
C ASP A 241 18.51 0.92 29.11
N TYR A 242 18.87 0.79 27.82
CA TYR A 242 20.25 0.98 27.36
C TYR A 242 20.78 2.38 27.69
N CYS A 243 20.01 3.43 27.40
CA CYS A 243 20.43 4.80 27.66
C CYS A 243 20.56 5.06 29.17
N ALA A 244 19.63 4.54 29.97
CA ALA A 244 19.67 4.66 31.43
C ALA A 244 20.90 3.97 32.03
N ASN A 245 21.18 2.73 31.61
CA ASN A 245 22.29 1.93 32.15
C ASN A 245 23.68 2.44 31.75
N ASN A 246 23.78 3.14 30.61
CA ASN A 246 25.05 3.66 30.10
C ASN A 246 25.22 5.18 30.33
N GLU A 247 24.26 5.83 31.01
CA GLU A 247 24.24 7.27 31.23
C GLU A 247 24.42 8.09 29.93
N MET A 248 23.79 7.63 28.85
CA MET A 248 23.89 8.23 27.51
C MET A 248 22.62 8.96 27.10
N SER A 249 22.77 10.03 26.33
CA SER A 249 21.62 10.61 25.64
C SER A 249 21.13 9.67 24.52
N VAL A 250 19.82 9.68 24.25
CA VAL A 250 19.23 8.85 23.19
C VAL A 250 19.82 9.19 21.82
N ASP A 251 20.10 10.47 21.56
CA ASP A 251 20.64 10.90 20.28
C ASP A 251 22.08 10.41 20.08
N ASP A 252 22.90 10.40 21.14
CA ASP A 252 24.27 9.86 21.12
C ASP A 252 24.27 8.35 20.95
N ALA A 253 23.40 7.63 21.67
CA ALA A 253 23.27 6.18 21.54
C ALA A 253 22.89 5.77 20.11
N VAL A 254 21.96 6.50 19.47
CA VAL A 254 21.57 6.25 18.08
C VAL A 254 22.68 6.62 17.09
N ALA A 255 23.40 7.72 17.31
CA ALA A 255 24.54 8.10 16.48
C ALA A 255 25.66 7.04 16.55
N GLN A 256 25.94 6.54 17.75
CA GLN A 256 26.89 5.45 17.98
C GLN A 256 26.44 4.16 17.27
N LEU A 257 25.16 3.78 17.42
CA LEU A 257 24.59 2.60 16.76
C LEU A 257 24.77 2.67 15.24
N ARG A 258 24.42 3.80 14.63
CA ARG A 258 24.55 4.01 13.19
C ARG A 258 26.00 3.90 12.73
N LYS A 259 26.93 4.52 13.47
CA LYS A 259 28.37 4.43 13.22
C LYS A 259 28.86 2.97 13.29
N GLN A 260 28.49 2.23 14.33
CA GLN A 260 28.92 0.85 14.52
C GLN A 260 28.37 -0.08 13.43
N VAL A 261 27.12 0.13 12.99
CA VAL A 261 26.55 -0.61 11.84
C VAL A 261 27.38 -0.36 10.58
N LYS A 262 27.74 0.90 10.30
CA LYS A 262 28.57 1.26 9.14
C LYS A 262 29.97 0.65 9.21
N GLU A 263 30.63 0.74 10.36
CA GLU A 263 31.97 0.19 10.57
C GLU A 263 31.99 -1.34 10.45
N THR A 264 30.96 -2.03 10.95
CA THR A 264 30.89 -3.50 10.96
C THR A 264 30.50 -4.07 9.60
N THR A 265 29.54 -3.43 8.91
CA THR A 265 28.87 -4.04 7.75
C THR A 265 29.18 -3.36 6.43
N GLY A 266 29.71 -2.14 6.46
CA GLY A 266 29.86 -1.27 5.29
C GLY A 266 28.56 -0.58 4.86
N LEU A 267 27.43 -0.83 5.53
CA LEU A 267 26.10 -0.33 5.17
C LEU A 267 25.65 0.79 6.11
N THR A 268 24.87 1.76 5.62
CA THR A 268 24.30 2.84 6.44
C THR A 268 22.87 2.53 6.87
N VAL A 269 22.48 3.09 8.00
CA VAL A 269 21.13 2.98 8.56
C VAL A 269 20.62 4.35 8.97
N SER A 270 19.38 4.63 8.60
CA SER A 270 18.66 5.82 9.08
C SER A 270 17.74 5.45 10.24
N CYS A 271 17.71 6.28 11.27
CA CYS A 271 17.01 5.98 12.52
C CYS A 271 15.96 7.04 12.87
N GLY A 272 14.77 6.58 13.22
CA GLY A 272 13.72 7.43 13.76
C GLY A 272 13.55 7.16 15.25
N VAL A 273 13.51 8.21 16.07
CA VAL A 273 13.37 8.11 17.52
C VAL A 273 12.06 8.77 17.95
N ALA A 274 11.22 8.04 18.67
CA ALA A 274 9.97 8.57 19.19
C ALA A 274 9.43 7.74 20.39
N PRO A 275 8.35 8.20 21.05
CA PRO A 275 7.75 7.47 22.16
C PRO A 275 7.04 6.14 21.81
N ASN A 276 6.74 5.90 20.53
CA ASN A 276 6.03 4.71 20.10
C ASN A 276 6.47 4.25 18.69
N LEU A 277 6.09 3.03 18.33
CA LEU A 277 6.49 2.36 17.07
C LEU A 277 6.04 3.15 15.83
N MET A 278 4.81 3.69 15.83
CA MET A 278 4.26 4.42 14.69
C MET A 278 5.08 5.67 14.39
N LEU A 279 5.29 6.51 15.41
CA LEU A 279 6.06 7.74 15.27
C LEU A 279 7.52 7.46 14.91
N ALA A 280 8.14 6.46 15.54
CA ALA A 280 9.52 6.09 15.26
C ALA A 280 9.71 5.71 13.78
N LYS A 281 8.78 4.92 13.21
CA LYS A 281 8.80 4.58 11.78
C LYS A 281 8.63 5.79 10.87
N ILE A 282 7.77 6.75 11.22
CA ILE A 282 7.62 7.97 10.42
C ILE A 282 8.92 8.81 10.48
N CYS A 283 9.54 8.90 11.65
CA CYS A 283 10.77 9.66 11.87
C CYS A 283 11.95 9.11 11.05
N SER A 284 12.09 7.78 10.92
CA SER A 284 13.24 7.17 10.23
C SER A 284 13.32 7.54 8.75
N ASP A 285 12.19 7.89 8.14
CA ASP A 285 12.12 8.31 6.73
C ASP A 285 12.48 9.78 6.51
N ARG A 286 12.47 10.62 7.56
CA ARG A 286 12.56 12.08 7.43
C ARG A 286 13.93 12.58 6.99
N ASN A 287 14.99 12.00 7.55
CA ASN A 287 16.38 12.40 7.29
C ASN A 287 17.16 11.32 6.51
N LYS A 288 16.48 10.53 5.68
CA LYS A 288 17.15 9.55 4.80
C LYS A 288 17.90 10.25 3.64
N PRO A 289 19.06 9.71 3.19
CA PRO A 289 19.83 8.58 3.76
C PRO A 289 20.77 8.99 4.90
N ASP A 290 21.26 8.00 5.63
CA ASP A 290 22.27 8.09 6.69
C ASP A 290 22.03 9.27 7.65
N GLY A 291 20.81 9.34 8.17
CA GLY A 291 20.41 10.38 9.12
C GLY A 291 19.55 9.85 10.24
N GLN A 292 19.31 10.69 11.24
CA GLN A 292 18.36 10.39 12.30
C GLN A 292 17.44 11.58 12.57
N TYR A 293 16.23 11.29 13.07
CA TYR A 293 15.28 12.31 13.49
C TYR A 293 14.58 11.87 14.77
N ARG A 294 14.46 12.78 15.74
CA ARG A 294 13.84 12.52 17.04
C ARG A 294 12.64 13.44 17.27
N ILE A 295 11.53 12.86 17.72
CA ILE A 295 10.46 13.59 18.37
C ILE A 295 10.73 13.56 19.88
N LEU A 296 10.74 14.73 20.51
CA LEU A 296 10.88 14.82 21.96
C LEU A 296 9.71 14.11 22.67
N PRO A 297 9.93 13.48 23.83
CA PRO A 297 8.89 12.76 24.58
C PRO A 297 7.93 13.72 25.29
N GLU A 298 7.42 14.70 24.57
CA GLU A 298 6.51 15.74 25.04
C GLU A 298 5.24 15.70 24.20
N ARG A 299 4.08 15.78 24.87
CA ARG A 299 2.78 15.78 24.20
C ARG A 299 2.69 16.89 23.13
N ALA A 300 3.19 18.08 23.45
CA ALA A 300 3.17 19.22 22.52
C ALA A 300 3.97 18.93 21.24
N ALA A 301 5.18 18.39 21.37
CA ALA A 301 6.03 18.02 20.23
C ALA A 301 5.38 16.94 19.35
N VAL A 302 4.72 15.94 19.96
CA VAL A 302 4.00 14.90 19.22
C VAL A 302 2.83 15.49 18.41
N LEU A 303 2.00 16.33 19.05
CA LEU A 303 0.86 16.92 18.38
C LEU A 303 1.27 17.91 17.28
N GLU A 304 2.30 18.71 17.52
CA GLU A 304 2.86 19.60 16.50
C GLU A 304 3.35 18.80 15.29
N PHE A 305 4.10 17.73 15.52
CA PHE A 305 4.57 16.85 14.46
C PHE A 305 3.42 16.23 13.66
N MET A 306 2.38 15.71 14.33
CA MET A 306 1.24 15.10 13.66
C MET A 306 0.38 16.12 12.92
N SER A 307 0.21 17.33 13.45
CA SER A 307 -0.73 18.32 12.89
C SER A 307 -0.48 18.66 11.41
N THR A 308 0.77 18.61 10.96
CA THR A 308 1.17 18.95 9.59
C THR A 308 1.49 17.73 8.72
N LEU A 309 1.47 16.52 9.30
CA LEU A 309 1.88 15.31 8.59
C LEU A 309 0.78 14.85 7.61
N PRO A 310 1.10 14.59 6.33
CA PRO A 310 0.14 13.97 5.41
C PRO A 310 -0.26 12.56 5.87
N PRO A 311 -1.56 12.18 5.88
CA PRO A 311 -2.00 10.86 6.32
C PRO A 311 -1.29 9.71 5.60
N ARG A 312 -0.93 9.89 4.33
CA ARG A 312 -0.22 8.88 3.53
C ARG A 312 1.14 8.45 4.10
N LYS A 313 1.76 9.27 4.97
CA LYS A 313 3.03 8.96 5.65
C LYS A 313 2.84 8.05 6.86
N VAL A 314 1.62 7.90 7.37
CA VAL A 314 1.31 7.05 8.52
C VAL A 314 1.28 5.58 8.09
N PRO A 315 2.03 4.68 8.75
CA PRO A 315 1.96 3.25 8.48
C PRO A 315 0.53 2.72 8.62
N GLY A 316 0.04 2.03 7.59
CA GLY A 316 -1.34 1.52 7.53
C GLY A 316 -2.26 2.34 6.61
N ILE A 317 -1.96 3.63 6.38
CA ILE A 317 -2.73 4.47 5.45
C ILE A 317 -2.18 4.30 4.03
N GLY A 318 -2.83 3.42 3.26
CA GLY A 318 -2.54 3.20 1.85
C GLY A 318 -3.26 4.17 0.91
N ARG A 319 -2.99 4.07 -0.39
CA ARG A 319 -3.56 4.96 -1.44
C ARG A 319 -5.09 4.99 -1.48
N VAL A 320 -5.74 3.89 -1.10
CA VAL A 320 -7.21 3.81 -1.06
C VAL A 320 -7.71 4.67 0.10
N THR A 321 -7.27 4.39 1.33
CA THR A 321 -7.64 5.18 2.51
C THR A 321 -7.27 6.66 2.35
N GLU A 322 -6.09 6.96 1.81
CA GLU A 322 -5.68 8.33 1.44
C GLU A 322 -6.72 8.97 0.52
N ARG A 323 -7.13 8.31 -0.56
CA ARG A 323 -8.14 8.85 -1.48
C ARG A 323 -9.49 9.12 -0.81
N TRP A 324 -9.90 8.29 0.14
CA TRP A 324 -11.14 8.49 0.91
C TRP A 324 -11.02 9.69 1.85
N LEU A 325 -9.88 9.86 2.52
CA LEU A 325 -9.60 11.04 3.35
C LEU A 325 -9.52 12.31 2.50
N ASP A 326 -8.83 12.27 1.36
CA ASP A 326 -8.75 13.37 0.39
C ASP A 326 -10.18 13.80 -0.04
N ALA A 327 -11.07 12.83 -0.31
CA ALA A 327 -12.46 13.11 -0.69
C ALA A 327 -13.29 13.80 0.42
N LEU A 328 -12.92 13.57 1.68
CA LEU A 328 -13.53 14.21 2.84
C LEU A 328 -12.88 15.58 3.18
N GLY A 329 -11.87 16.01 2.42
CA GLY A 329 -11.13 17.26 2.66
C GLY A 329 -10.04 17.15 3.72
N ILE A 330 -9.56 15.94 4.02
CA ILE A 330 -8.55 15.69 5.05
C ILE A 330 -7.18 15.54 4.36
N GLU A 331 -6.39 16.61 4.36
CA GLU A 331 -5.07 16.65 3.73
C GLU A 331 -3.92 16.37 4.72
N THR A 332 -4.13 16.74 5.98
CA THR A 332 -3.16 16.55 7.08
C THR A 332 -3.78 15.73 8.21
N CYS A 333 -2.95 15.11 9.05
CA CYS A 333 -3.46 14.42 10.24
C CYS A 333 -4.09 15.42 11.23
N GLY A 334 -3.77 16.71 11.19
CA GLY A 334 -4.47 17.74 11.95
C GLY A 334 -5.92 17.96 11.51
N ASP A 335 -6.23 17.74 10.23
CA ASP A 335 -7.60 17.88 9.71
C ASP A 335 -8.53 16.77 10.20
N ILE A 336 -7.99 15.62 10.62
CA ILE A 336 -8.77 14.54 11.24
C ILE A 336 -9.62 15.07 12.40
N TRP A 337 -9.06 15.94 13.25
CA TRP A 337 -9.81 16.51 14.37
C TRP A 337 -10.92 17.43 13.90
N LYS A 338 -10.67 18.25 12.88
CA LYS A 338 -11.67 19.15 12.29
C LYS A 338 -12.84 18.35 11.70
N HIS A 339 -12.54 17.23 11.06
CA HIS A 339 -13.51 16.36 10.38
C HIS A 339 -13.99 15.17 11.22
N ARG A 340 -13.70 15.13 12.53
CA ARG A 340 -13.93 13.94 13.38
C ARG A 340 -15.38 13.45 13.40
N VAL A 341 -16.35 14.37 13.42
CA VAL A 341 -17.78 14.01 13.35
C VAL A 341 -18.11 13.38 12.00
N VAL A 342 -17.68 14.00 10.90
CA VAL A 342 -17.89 13.47 9.53
C VAL A 342 -17.25 12.10 9.37
N LEU A 343 -16.02 11.91 9.88
CA LEU A 343 -15.34 10.62 9.90
C LEU A 343 -16.16 9.57 10.66
N SER A 344 -16.68 9.89 11.85
CA SER A 344 -17.48 8.95 12.64
C SER A 344 -18.77 8.49 11.95
N LEU A 345 -19.32 9.34 11.06
CA LEU A 345 -20.54 9.05 10.32
C LEU A 345 -20.28 8.22 9.05
N THR A 346 -19.08 8.31 8.49
CA THR A 346 -18.74 7.76 7.16
C THR A 346 -17.81 6.55 7.22
N MET A 347 -17.01 6.42 8.28
CA MET A 347 -15.94 5.44 8.41
C MET A 347 -16.19 4.55 9.64
N ARG A 348 -16.13 3.23 9.45
CA ARG A 348 -16.42 2.25 10.51
C ARG A 348 -15.39 2.23 11.64
N HIS A 349 -14.13 2.52 11.34
CA HIS A 349 -12.99 2.45 12.26
C HIS A 349 -12.37 3.83 12.47
N TYR A 350 -13.20 4.84 12.77
CA TYR A 350 -12.75 6.23 12.85
C TYR A 350 -11.88 6.50 14.10
N GLU A 351 -12.01 5.66 15.12
CA GLU A 351 -11.21 5.65 16.34
C GLU A 351 -9.71 5.50 16.05
N GLU A 352 -9.34 4.74 15.02
CA GLU A 352 -7.95 4.60 14.57
C GLU A 352 -7.41 5.95 14.05
N PHE A 353 -8.24 6.75 13.36
CA PHE A 353 -7.85 8.09 12.93
C PHE A 353 -7.67 9.04 14.11
N LEU A 354 -8.46 8.90 15.18
CA LEU A 354 -8.24 9.67 16.42
C LEU A 354 -6.89 9.33 17.05
N GLN A 355 -6.51 8.05 17.08
CA GLN A 355 -5.17 7.64 17.54
C GLN A 355 -4.07 8.26 16.66
N VAL A 356 -4.26 8.28 15.34
CA VAL A 356 -3.32 8.95 14.41
C VAL A 356 -3.22 10.44 14.70
N TYR A 357 -4.34 11.15 14.83
CA TYR A 357 -4.35 12.58 15.18
C TYR A 357 -3.59 12.85 16.49
N LEU A 358 -3.82 12.02 17.51
CA LEU A 358 -3.16 12.13 18.81
C LEU A 358 -1.69 11.63 18.78
N GLY A 359 -1.23 11.00 17.71
CA GLY A 359 0.11 10.40 17.65
C GLY A 359 0.28 9.20 18.59
N LEU A 360 -0.79 8.46 18.87
CA LEU A 360 -0.79 7.29 19.73
C LEU A 360 -0.43 6.02 18.94
N GLY A 361 0.21 5.08 19.61
CA GLY A 361 0.58 3.79 19.03
C GLY A 361 1.19 2.88 20.08
N GLY A 362 1.32 1.59 19.75
CA GLY A 362 2.02 0.65 20.62
C GLY A 362 3.48 1.04 20.81
N ASN A 363 3.99 0.90 22.03
CA ASN A 363 5.37 1.20 22.41
C ASN A 363 6.14 -0.03 22.88
N LYS A 364 5.52 -1.21 22.90
CA LYS A 364 6.18 -2.46 23.27
C LYS A 364 6.99 -3.01 22.10
N VAL A 365 8.31 -2.98 22.24
CA VAL A 365 9.24 -3.74 21.40
C VAL A 365 9.41 -5.12 22.00
N ALA A 366 9.16 -6.15 21.20
CA ALA A 366 9.35 -7.54 21.59
C ALA A 366 9.61 -8.39 20.34
N PRO A 367 10.40 -9.46 20.44
CA PRO A 367 10.60 -10.38 19.33
C PRO A 367 9.27 -10.98 18.89
N SER A 368 9.17 -11.32 17.59
CA SER A 368 7.98 -12.01 17.09
C SER A 368 7.84 -13.35 17.80
N ALA A 369 6.75 -13.54 18.55
CA ALA A 369 6.48 -14.80 19.23
C ALA A 369 6.39 -15.94 18.21
N ARG A 370 6.98 -17.08 18.56
CA ARG A 370 6.79 -18.32 17.81
C ARG A 370 5.28 -18.65 17.75
N GLY A 371 4.81 -19.11 16.60
CA GLY A 371 3.39 -19.36 16.37
C GLY A 371 2.58 -18.14 15.91
N TRP A 372 3.18 -16.94 15.85
CA TRP A 372 2.50 -15.75 15.30
C TRP A 372 2.24 -15.85 13.79
N ARG A 373 3.02 -16.68 13.07
CA ARG A 373 2.84 -16.92 11.64
C ARG A 373 1.47 -17.53 11.35
N LYS A 374 0.65 -16.85 10.55
CA LYS A 374 -0.74 -17.26 10.23
C LYS A 374 -0.85 -18.15 8.99
N SER A 375 0.13 -18.07 8.08
CA SER A 375 0.13 -18.83 6.81
C SER A 375 1.51 -18.92 6.18
N VAL A 376 1.72 -19.93 5.33
CA VAL A 376 2.89 -20.14 4.47
C VAL A 376 2.38 -20.37 3.04
N GLY A 377 2.93 -19.67 2.05
CA GLY A 377 2.46 -19.81 0.67
C GLY A 377 3.50 -19.40 -0.36
N ARG A 378 3.36 -19.97 -1.55
CA ARG A 378 4.18 -19.66 -2.73
C ARG A 378 3.26 -19.38 -3.91
N GLU A 379 3.61 -18.34 -4.66
CA GLU A 379 2.93 -17.97 -5.88
C GLU A 379 3.96 -17.67 -6.97
N HIS A 380 3.69 -18.15 -8.18
CA HIS A 380 4.60 -18.04 -9.32
C HIS A 380 3.92 -17.22 -10.42
N THR A 381 4.59 -16.18 -10.91
CA THR A 381 4.14 -15.41 -12.08
C THR A 381 4.88 -15.89 -13.32
N PHE A 382 4.16 -16.16 -14.40
CA PHE A 382 4.69 -16.73 -15.64
C PHE A 382 4.06 -16.07 -16.87
N THR A 383 4.62 -16.35 -18.04
CA THR A 383 4.03 -15.94 -19.32
C THR A 383 2.62 -16.51 -19.45
N PRO A 384 1.60 -15.70 -19.79
CA PRO A 384 0.21 -16.15 -19.75
C PRO A 384 -0.04 -17.43 -20.56
N THR A 385 -0.71 -18.41 -19.95
CA THR A 385 -1.07 -19.69 -20.58
C THR A 385 -2.44 -20.18 -20.13
N SER A 386 -3.14 -20.88 -21.02
CA SER A 386 -4.37 -21.63 -20.77
C SER A 386 -4.14 -23.15 -20.79
N ASP A 387 -2.92 -23.61 -21.01
CA ASP A 387 -2.57 -25.03 -21.02
C ASP A 387 -2.73 -25.61 -19.62
N TYR A 388 -3.69 -26.52 -19.49
CA TYR A 388 -4.03 -27.19 -18.25
C TYR A 388 -2.83 -27.93 -17.65
N ASN A 389 -2.07 -28.67 -18.46
CA ASN A 389 -0.96 -29.47 -17.95
C ASN A 389 0.17 -28.57 -17.44
N GLN A 390 0.49 -27.51 -18.18
CA GLN A 390 1.48 -26.53 -17.75
C GLN A 390 1.07 -25.82 -16.45
N LEU A 391 -0.22 -25.48 -16.29
CA LEU A 391 -0.73 -24.87 -15.06
C LEU A 391 -0.65 -25.82 -13.86
N LEU A 392 -0.91 -27.11 -14.07
CA LEU A 392 -0.72 -28.13 -13.03
C LEU A 392 0.74 -28.29 -12.63
N LEU A 393 1.69 -28.19 -13.57
CA LEU A 393 3.12 -28.22 -13.26
C LEU A 393 3.51 -27.04 -12.35
N TYR A 394 3.09 -25.81 -12.66
CA TYR A 394 3.34 -24.65 -11.80
C TYR A 394 2.66 -24.76 -10.43
N LEU A 395 1.47 -25.35 -10.38
CA LEU A 395 0.75 -25.59 -9.13
C LEU A 395 1.49 -26.62 -8.26
N ARG A 396 2.00 -27.69 -8.88
CA ARG A 396 2.80 -28.73 -8.23
C ARG A 396 4.09 -28.15 -7.65
N GLU A 397 4.83 -27.39 -8.45
CA GLU A 397 6.05 -26.72 -8.00
C GLU A 397 5.79 -25.81 -6.78
N SER A 398 4.69 -25.06 -6.82
CA SER A 398 4.28 -24.19 -5.70
C SER A 398 3.96 -25.02 -4.45
N ALA A 399 3.27 -26.15 -4.60
CA ALA A 399 2.94 -27.05 -3.49
C ALA A 399 4.19 -27.69 -2.86
N GLU A 400 5.17 -28.08 -3.68
CA GLU A 400 6.44 -28.65 -3.23
C GLU A 400 7.25 -27.65 -2.41
N LYS A 401 7.36 -26.40 -2.89
CA LYS A 401 8.05 -25.32 -2.17
C LYS A 401 7.35 -24.99 -0.85
N VAL A 402 6.01 -24.95 -0.82
CA VAL A 402 5.26 -24.75 0.43
C VAL A 402 5.48 -25.91 1.39
N ALA A 403 5.49 -27.15 0.92
CA ALA A 403 5.77 -28.32 1.76
C ALA A 403 7.18 -28.26 2.37
N GLN A 404 8.17 -27.83 1.58
CA GLN A 404 9.53 -27.59 2.07
C GLN A 404 9.56 -26.51 3.15
N ASP A 405 8.97 -25.34 2.90
CA ASP A 405 8.91 -24.24 3.86
C ASP A 405 8.21 -24.67 5.17
N LEU A 406 7.09 -25.40 5.07
CA LEU A 406 6.36 -25.93 6.23
C LEU A 406 7.23 -26.89 7.04
N LYS A 407 8.00 -27.75 6.38
CA LYS A 407 8.91 -28.69 7.04
C LYS A 407 10.05 -27.97 7.74
N GLU A 408 10.70 -27.03 7.08
CA GLU A 408 11.83 -26.27 7.62
C GLU A 408 11.42 -25.45 8.86
N GLU A 409 10.31 -24.73 8.74
CA GLU A 409 9.78 -23.88 9.82
C GLU A 409 9.14 -24.72 10.95
N GLY A 410 8.63 -25.92 10.63
CA GLY A 410 7.98 -26.83 11.57
C GLY A 410 6.50 -26.53 11.77
N TYR A 411 5.76 -26.34 10.67
CA TYR A 411 4.32 -26.06 10.67
C TYR A 411 3.53 -27.11 9.89
N GLN A 412 2.27 -27.27 10.26
CA GLN A 412 1.25 -27.95 9.44
C GLN A 412 0.07 -27.01 9.23
N GLY A 413 -0.60 -27.06 8.07
CA GLY A 413 -1.76 -26.20 7.78
C GLY A 413 -3.07 -26.98 7.77
N GLN A 414 -4.13 -26.38 8.32
CA GLN A 414 -5.49 -26.95 8.22
C GLN A 414 -6.29 -26.39 7.03
N LYS A 415 -5.87 -25.25 6.48
CA LYS A 415 -6.53 -24.60 5.35
C LYS A 415 -5.62 -24.55 4.14
N VAL A 416 -6.10 -25.00 2.98
CA VAL A 416 -5.39 -24.89 1.70
C VAL A 416 -6.08 -23.80 0.87
N THR A 417 -5.31 -22.85 0.36
CA THR A 417 -5.78 -21.77 -0.51
C THR A 417 -5.10 -21.87 -1.87
N LEU A 418 -5.89 -21.96 -2.94
CA LEU A 418 -5.48 -21.69 -4.31
C LEU A 418 -5.53 -20.18 -4.58
N THR A 419 -4.48 -19.65 -5.18
CA THR A 419 -4.42 -18.28 -5.68
C THR A 419 -4.15 -18.27 -7.16
N CYS A 420 -4.95 -17.54 -7.94
CA CYS A 420 -4.78 -17.39 -9.37
C CYS A 420 -4.83 -15.91 -9.76
N LYS A 421 -4.15 -15.56 -10.85
CA LYS A 421 -4.32 -14.27 -11.54
C LYS A 421 -4.50 -14.51 -13.02
N THR A 422 -5.54 -13.93 -13.60
CA THR A 422 -5.80 -14.02 -15.04
C THR A 422 -4.83 -13.15 -15.83
N SER A 423 -4.73 -13.37 -17.14
CA SER A 423 -3.95 -12.53 -18.05
C SER A 423 -4.37 -11.05 -18.02
N GLY A 424 -5.63 -10.78 -17.68
CA GLY A 424 -6.19 -9.44 -17.43
C GLY A 424 -5.94 -8.88 -16.03
N TYR A 425 -5.00 -9.45 -15.26
CA TYR A 425 -4.62 -9.00 -13.91
C TYR A 425 -5.72 -9.12 -12.84
N VAL A 426 -6.81 -9.84 -13.11
CA VAL A 426 -7.83 -10.15 -12.11
C VAL A 426 -7.31 -11.26 -11.21
N ARG A 427 -7.17 -10.98 -9.90
CA ARG A 427 -6.79 -11.97 -8.89
C ARG A 427 -8.03 -12.60 -8.30
N PHE A 428 -8.03 -13.92 -8.13
CA PHE A 428 -9.02 -14.64 -7.35
C PHE A 428 -8.36 -15.69 -6.46
N THR A 429 -9.01 -16.00 -5.35
CA THR A 429 -8.57 -17.01 -4.40
C THR A 429 -9.72 -17.95 -4.07
N ARG A 430 -9.41 -19.23 -3.85
CA ARG A 430 -10.34 -20.22 -3.32
C ARG A 430 -9.65 -20.96 -2.20
N ASP A 431 -10.36 -21.21 -1.11
CA ASP A 431 -9.81 -21.95 -0.01
C ASP A 431 -10.76 -23.06 0.45
N ARG A 432 -10.17 -24.06 1.09
CA ARG A 432 -10.85 -25.16 1.72
C ARG A 432 -10.22 -25.42 3.08
N LYS A 433 -11.04 -25.42 4.13
CA LYS A 433 -10.66 -25.93 5.45
C LYS A 433 -10.78 -27.45 5.43
N LEU A 434 -9.75 -28.14 5.89
CA LEU A 434 -9.67 -29.59 5.95
C LEU A 434 -9.93 -30.09 7.37
N GLN A 435 -10.38 -31.34 7.50
CA GLN A 435 -10.57 -31.97 8.83
C GLN A 435 -9.23 -32.25 9.51
N ARG A 436 -8.23 -32.69 8.73
CA ARG A 436 -6.86 -32.94 9.20
C ARG A 436 -5.90 -31.83 8.78
N HIS A 437 -4.80 -31.69 9.52
CA HIS A 437 -3.69 -30.84 9.12
C HIS A 437 -2.87 -31.53 8.02
N VAL A 438 -2.36 -30.75 7.07
CA VAL A 438 -1.56 -31.20 5.93
C VAL A 438 -0.28 -30.39 5.82
N TRP A 439 0.77 -31.03 5.32
CA TRP A 439 2.09 -30.40 5.09
C TRP A 439 2.85 -31.03 3.91
N LEU A 440 2.32 -32.11 3.33
CA LEU A 440 2.96 -32.83 2.23
C LEU A 440 2.56 -32.23 0.89
N ALA A 441 3.50 -32.22 -0.06
CA ALA A 441 3.32 -31.66 -1.39
C ALA A 441 2.12 -32.28 -2.12
N ASP A 442 1.96 -33.61 -2.05
CA ASP A 442 0.85 -34.32 -2.71
C ASP A 442 -0.51 -33.95 -2.15
N ASP A 443 -0.63 -33.77 -0.83
CA ASP A 443 -1.89 -33.37 -0.19
C ASP A 443 -2.24 -31.92 -0.52
N LEU A 444 -1.26 -31.02 -0.47
CA LEU A 444 -1.43 -29.61 -0.84
C LEU A 444 -1.82 -29.47 -2.31
N PHE A 445 -1.12 -30.19 -3.20
CA PHE A 445 -1.39 -30.20 -4.64
C PHE A 445 -2.79 -30.75 -4.94
N ARG A 446 -3.17 -31.90 -4.35
CA ARG A 446 -4.48 -32.53 -4.58
C ARG A 446 -5.62 -31.56 -4.27
N HIS A 447 -5.60 -30.95 -3.09
CA HIS A 447 -6.66 -30.03 -2.69
C HIS A 447 -6.64 -28.72 -3.50
N ALA A 448 -5.47 -28.18 -3.82
CA ALA A 448 -5.39 -27.00 -4.68
C ALA A 448 -5.87 -27.28 -6.12
N LYS A 449 -5.57 -28.48 -6.65
CA LYS A 449 -6.02 -28.93 -7.97
C LYS A 449 -7.55 -29.09 -8.00
N GLU A 450 -8.14 -29.70 -6.99
CA GLU A 450 -9.61 -29.82 -6.90
C GLU A 450 -10.28 -28.44 -6.91
N LEU A 451 -9.74 -27.47 -6.17
CA LEU A 451 -10.23 -26.08 -6.20
C LEU A 451 -10.06 -25.44 -7.58
N PHE A 452 -8.96 -25.73 -8.28
CA PHE A 452 -8.70 -25.23 -9.62
C PHE A 452 -9.66 -25.82 -10.65
N ASP A 453 -9.91 -27.13 -10.59
CA ASP A 453 -10.84 -27.84 -11.47
C ASP A 453 -12.28 -27.33 -11.30
N ILE A 454 -12.72 -27.08 -10.06
CA ILE A 454 -14.04 -26.48 -9.77
C ILE A 454 -14.18 -25.12 -10.44
N GLU A 455 -13.17 -24.25 -10.34
CA GLU A 455 -13.24 -22.92 -10.95
C GLU A 455 -13.22 -22.99 -12.47
N ARG A 456 -12.48 -23.95 -13.05
CA ARG A 456 -12.50 -24.19 -14.49
C ARG A 456 -13.85 -24.71 -14.99
N GLN A 457 -14.52 -25.57 -14.22
CA GLN A 457 -15.88 -26.01 -14.54
C GLN A 457 -16.89 -24.86 -14.46
N ARG A 458 -16.74 -23.94 -13.50
CA ARG A 458 -17.64 -22.80 -13.32
C ARG A 458 -17.46 -21.70 -14.36
N GLN A 459 -16.22 -21.35 -14.69
CA GLN A 459 -15.90 -20.18 -15.52
C GLN A 459 -15.48 -20.56 -16.95
N GLY A 460 -15.34 -21.85 -17.25
CA GLY A 460 -14.77 -22.34 -18.49
C GLY A 460 -13.24 -22.16 -18.54
N THR A 461 -12.70 -22.20 -19.75
CA THR A 461 -11.26 -22.05 -19.98
C THR A 461 -10.84 -20.59 -19.83
N PHE A 462 -9.89 -20.31 -18.94
CA PHE A 462 -9.31 -18.98 -18.76
C PHE A 462 -7.78 -19.03 -18.83
N THR A 463 -7.18 -17.92 -19.28
CA THR A 463 -5.72 -17.76 -19.36
C THR A 463 -5.20 -17.20 -18.05
N LEU A 464 -4.28 -17.92 -17.41
CA LEU A 464 -3.62 -17.50 -16.17
C LEU A 464 -2.22 -16.96 -16.44
N ARG A 465 -1.76 -16.08 -15.56
CA ARG A 465 -0.40 -15.55 -15.49
C ARG A 465 0.26 -15.73 -14.13
N LEU A 466 -0.51 -16.17 -13.14
CA LEU A 466 -0.03 -16.50 -11.81
C LEU A 466 -0.89 -17.63 -11.24
N ILE A 467 -0.23 -18.58 -10.60
CA ILE A 467 -0.86 -19.62 -9.80
C ILE A 467 -0.05 -19.82 -8.52
N GLY A 468 -0.68 -20.23 -7.44
CA GLY A 468 -0.01 -20.42 -6.17
C GLY A 468 -0.85 -21.20 -5.16
N VAL A 469 -0.14 -21.73 -4.16
CA VAL A 469 -0.69 -22.51 -3.06
C VAL A 469 -0.30 -21.83 -1.75
N ARG A 470 -1.23 -21.82 -0.79
CA ARG A 470 -0.97 -21.34 0.56
C ARG A 470 -1.61 -22.26 1.59
N ALA A 471 -0.84 -22.67 2.58
CA ALA A 471 -1.30 -23.30 3.80
C ALA A 471 -1.58 -22.23 4.86
N GLY A 472 -2.73 -22.31 5.54
CA GLY A 472 -3.12 -21.41 6.63
C GLY A 472 -3.77 -22.18 7.78
N THR A 473 -4.13 -21.46 8.84
CA THR A 473 -4.55 -22.07 10.12
C THR A 473 -3.46 -23.05 10.57
N LEU A 474 -2.29 -22.48 10.86
CA LEU A 474 -1.08 -23.24 11.11
C LEU A 474 -1.08 -23.80 12.52
N ARG A 475 -0.63 -25.06 12.63
CA ARG A 475 -0.23 -25.69 13.88
C ARG A 475 1.29 -25.69 13.95
N ASP A 476 1.85 -25.07 14.99
CA ASP A 476 3.28 -25.12 15.26
C ASP A 476 3.64 -26.48 15.86
N LEU A 477 4.62 -27.15 15.28
CA LEU A 477 5.10 -28.44 15.78
C LEU A 477 6.23 -28.30 16.78
N LYS A 478 6.92 -27.15 16.83
CA LYS A 478 8.01 -26.92 17.79
C LYS A 478 7.59 -25.99 18.94
N SER A 479 6.28 -25.82 19.19
CA SER A 479 5.78 -25.19 20.43
C SER A 479 5.99 -26.12 21.62
N ALA A 480 6.15 -25.55 22.82
CA ALA A 480 6.31 -26.32 24.07
C ALA A 480 5.12 -27.28 24.34
N ASP A 481 3.92 -26.90 23.88
CA ASP A 481 2.69 -27.70 24.03
C ASP A 481 2.48 -28.71 22.89
N ALA A 482 3.47 -28.93 22.02
CA ALA A 482 3.34 -29.89 20.92
C ALA A 482 3.48 -31.34 21.43
N PRO A 483 2.56 -32.26 21.08
CA PRO A 483 2.68 -33.65 21.47
C PRO A 483 3.81 -34.35 20.70
N GLY A 484 4.94 -34.60 21.38
CA GLY A 484 5.98 -35.54 20.96
C GLY A 484 7.10 -34.97 20.06
N ASN A 485 8.11 -35.82 19.81
CA ASN A 485 9.33 -35.49 19.09
C ASN A 485 9.03 -35.17 17.60
N LEU A 486 9.47 -33.99 17.12
CA LEU A 486 9.25 -33.49 15.76
C LEU A 486 9.55 -34.53 14.67
N LYS A 487 10.66 -35.26 14.85
CA LYS A 487 11.12 -36.24 13.88
C LYS A 487 10.15 -37.42 13.79
N ALA A 488 9.66 -37.89 14.94
CA ALA A 488 8.64 -38.92 15.02
C ALA A 488 7.29 -38.45 14.46
N ALA A 489 6.90 -37.18 14.65
CA ALA A 489 5.65 -36.65 14.09
C ALA A 489 5.65 -36.65 12.55
N PHE A 490 6.76 -36.26 11.92
CA PHE A 490 6.90 -36.32 10.46
C PHE A 490 7.12 -37.75 9.94
N GLU A 491 7.88 -38.59 10.66
CA GLU A 491 8.15 -39.99 10.27
C GLU A 491 6.92 -40.88 10.41
N HIS A 492 6.17 -40.79 11.52
CA HIS A 492 4.94 -41.54 11.75
C HIS A 492 3.86 -41.18 10.72
N ALA A 493 3.76 -39.90 10.38
CA ALA A 493 2.79 -39.46 9.39
C ALA A 493 3.20 -39.78 7.94
N ASN A 494 4.51 -39.84 7.63
CA ASN A 494 5.00 -40.41 6.38
C ASN A 494 4.79 -41.93 6.30
N ALA A 495 4.86 -42.64 7.44
CA ALA A 495 4.62 -44.08 7.51
C ALA A 495 3.15 -44.44 7.25
N LEU A 496 2.21 -43.67 7.81
CA LEU A 496 0.76 -43.80 7.55
C LEU A 496 0.37 -43.62 6.07
N GLN A 497 1.22 -42.92 5.30
CA GLN A 497 1.00 -42.69 3.87
C GLN A 497 1.50 -43.85 2.99
N LYS A 498 2.51 -44.61 3.45
CA LYS A 498 3.02 -45.80 2.77
C LYS A 498 2.09 -47.02 2.91
N SER A 499 1.09 -46.94 3.78
CA SER A 499 0.12 -48.01 4.06
C SER A 499 -1.30 -47.73 3.53
N GLY A 500 -1.45 -46.93 2.46
CA GLY A 500 -2.72 -46.85 1.71
C GLY A 500 -3.02 -48.16 0.94
N PRO A 501 -4.29 -48.45 0.58
CA PRO A 501 -4.73 -49.81 0.28
C PRO A 501 -3.99 -50.39 -0.92
N ARG A 502 -3.49 -51.63 -0.76
CA ARG A 502 -3.03 -52.45 -1.89
C ARG A 502 -4.20 -52.68 -2.84
N HIS A 503 -4.06 -52.27 -4.08
CA HIS A 503 -4.93 -52.69 -5.17
C HIS A 503 -4.72 -54.21 -5.38
N GLU A 504 -5.60 -55.03 -4.82
CA GLU A 504 -5.75 -56.41 -5.28
C GLU A 504 -6.63 -56.43 -6.53
N LYS A 505 -6.14 -57.10 -7.57
CA LYS A 505 -6.86 -57.37 -8.80
C LYS A 505 -7.92 -58.42 -8.53
N GLY A 506 -9.18 -58.10 -8.81
CA GLY A 506 -10.28 -59.05 -8.90
C GLY A 506 -11.37 -58.49 -9.81
N GLU A 507 -11.52 -59.08 -11.00
CA GLU A 507 -12.69 -58.92 -11.85
C GLU A 507 -13.89 -59.61 -11.20
N GLU A 508 -15.04 -58.94 -11.07
CA GLU A 508 -16.36 -59.45 -11.50
C GLU A 508 -17.50 -58.42 -11.31
N ARG A 509 -18.65 -58.75 -11.91
CA ARG A 509 -19.68 -57.89 -12.53
C ARG A 509 -20.66 -57.17 -11.60
N LEU A 510 -21.13 -56.04 -12.13
CA LEU A 510 -22.47 -55.42 -12.08
C LEU A 510 -23.51 -55.99 -11.09
N GLY A 511 -24.04 -55.12 -10.24
CA GLY A 511 -25.36 -55.29 -9.63
C GLY A 511 -25.69 -54.20 -8.61
N ASP A 512 -26.71 -53.41 -8.93
CA ASP A 512 -27.61 -52.70 -8.01
C ASP A 512 -27.19 -51.29 -7.49
N LEU A 513 -27.66 -50.28 -8.24
CA LEU A 513 -27.86 -48.91 -7.80
C LEU A 513 -29.29 -48.81 -7.24
N GLY A 514 -29.42 -48.72 -5.92
CA GLY A 514 -30.71 -48.56 -5.24
C GLY A 514 -30.58 -47.91 -3.86
N ALA A 515 -30.82 -46.60 -3.81
CA ALA A 515 -31.31 -45.80 -2.68
C ALA A 515 -30.67 -45.98 -1.27
N PHE A 516 -29.81 -45.04 -0.88
CA PHE A 516 -29.76 -44.57 0.52
C PHE A 516 -29.81 -43.04 0.54
N VAL A 517 -30.99 -42.53 0.92
CA VAL A 517 -31.27 -41.14 1.25
C VAL A 517 -30.71 -40.88 2.65
N PHE A 518 -29.81 -39.90 2.82
CA PHE A 518 -29.47 -39.36 4.14
C PHE A 518 -30.18 -38.01 4.31
N GLY A 519 -31.11 -37.98 5.26
CA GLY A 519 -31.75 -36.77 5.77
C GLY A 519 -30.75 -35.93 6.58
N ASN A 520 -30.81 -34.62 6.37
CA ASN A 520 -30.11 -33.60 7.14
C ASN A 520 -31.15 -32.91 8.03
N ASP A 521 -31.21 -33.25 9.32
CA ASP A 521 -31.96 -32.44 10.32
C ASP A 521 -31.15 -32.15 11.60
N ASP A 522 -30.09 -32.91 11.91
CA ASP A 522 -29.33 -32.73 13.17
C ASP A 522 -28.35 -31.54 13.18
N VAL A 523 -28.02 -30.96 12.02
CA VAL A 523 -27.04 -29.84 11.93
C VAL A 523 -27.70 -28.47 12.15
N ALA A 524 -29.01 -28.35 11.92
CA ALA A 524 -29.74 -27.09 12.11
C ALA A 524 -30.07 -26.83 13.58
N GLN A 525 -30.41 -27.88 14.35
CA GLN A 525 -30.74 -27.76 15.78
C GLN A 525 -29.52 -27.36 16.63
N SER A 526 -28.35 -27.96 16.37
CA SER A 526 -27.11 -27.63 17.08
C SER A 526 -26.68 -26.15 16.95
N SER A 527 -27.00 -25.50 15.83
CA SER A 527 -26.66 -24.08 15.64
C SER A 527 -27.64 -23.14 16.33
N GLN A 528 -28.90 -23.55 16.49
CA GLN A 528 -29.93 -22.76 17.18
C GLN A 528 -29.78 -22.85 18.70
N ASP A 529 -29.39 -24.02 19.21
CA ASP A 529 -29.13 -24.22 20.64
C ASP A 529 -27.90 -23.42 21.10
N ALA A 530 -26.83 -23.39 20.28
CA ALA A 530 -25.63 -22.60 20.58
C ALA A 530 -25.88 -21.08 20.53
N GLU A 531 -26.77 -20.61 19.65
CA GLU A 531 -27.14 -19.19 19.55
C GLU A 531 -28.03 -18.77 20.73
N ARG A 532 -28.88 -19.68 21.21
CA ARG A 532 -29.71 -19.46 22.40
C ARG A 532 -28.91 -19.47 23.70
N GLU A 533 -27.95 -20.39 23.86
CA GLU A 533 -27.02 -20.38 25.01
C GLU A 533 -26.18 -19.10 25.06
N LEU A 534 -25.75 -18.59 23.89
CA LEU A 534 -25.03 -17.33 23.81
C LEU A 534 -25.91 -16.13 24.19
N GLN A 535 -27.19 -16.12 23.80
CA GLN A 535 -28.14 -15.06 24.20
C GLN A 535 -28.47 -15.11 25.69
N GLU A 536 -28.63 -16.31 26.28
CA GLU A 536 -28.85 -16.47 27.72
C GLU A 536 -27.63 -16.04 28.54
N ALA A 537 -26.41 -16.32 28.07
CA ALA A 537 -25.16 -15.86 28.70
C ALA A 537 -24.97 -14.33 28.62
N ILE A 538 -25.36 -13.70 27.50
CA ILE A 538 -25.35 -12.24 27.35
C ILE A 538 -26.37 -11.61 28.29
N ARG A 539 -27.57 -12.18 28.39
CA ARG A 539 -28.63 -11.69 29.29
C ARG A 539 -28.23 -11.78 30.76
N ALA A 540 -27.64 -12.90 31.18
CA ALA A 540 -27.12 -13.08 32.54
C ALA A 540 -26.02 -12.05 32.87
N SER A 541 -25.13 -11.77 31.90
CA SER A 541 -24.06 -10.76 32.07
C SER A 541 -24.60 -9.33 32.16
N LEU A 542 -25.73 -9.04 31.49
CA LEU A 542 -26.39 -7.73 31.52
C LEU A 542 -27.19 -7.52 32.81
N GLU A 543 -27.81 -8.59 33.35
CA GLU A 543 -28.47 -8.57 34.66
C GLU A 543 -27.47 -8.38 35.82
N GLU A 544 -26.29 -9.02 35.76
CA GLU A 544 -25.20 -8.78 36.72
C GLU A 544 -24.63 -7.34 36.64
N ALA A 545 -24.68 -6.72 35.46
CA ALA A 545 -24.23 -5.35 35.24
C ALA A 545 -25.30 -4.28 35.56
N GLY A 546 -26.52 -4.67 35.95
CA GLY A 546 -27.62 -3.74 36.26
C GLY A 546 -28.16 -2.96 35.06
N LEU A 547 -27.99 -3.48 33.84
CA LEU A 547 -28.40 -2.83 32.59
C LEU A 547 -29.43 -3.70 31.86
N SER A 548 -30.63 -3.17 31.59
CA SER A 548 -31.66 -3.87 30.79
C SER A 548 -31.53 -3.55 29.30
N GLU A 549 -31.66 -4.55 28.42
CA GLU A 549 -31.76 -4.31 26.97
C GLU A 549 -33.02 -3.51 26.59
N PRO A 550 -32.96 -2.63 25.57
CA PRO A 550 -34.14 -1.99 25.01
C PRO A 550 -34.95 -2.97 24.15
N ALA A 551 -36.28 -2.90 24.25
CA ALA A 551 -37.20 -3.74 23.48
C ALA A 551 -37.06 -3.52 21.95
N PRO A 552 -37.22 -4.56 21.12
CA PRO A 552 -37.20 -4.41 19.67
C PRO A 552 -38.50 -3.75 19.17
N ASP A 553 -38.36 -2.65 18.42
CA ASP A 553 -39.45 -1.98 17.70
C ASP A 553 -40.06 -2.90 16.62
N GLU A 554 -41.40 -2.99 16.62
CA GLU A 554 -42.21 -3.69 15.63
C GLU A 554 -42.14 -3.02 14.24
N LEU A 555 -41.73 -3.77 13.20
CA LEU A 555 -41.94 -3.43 11.79
C LEU A 555 -42.98 -4.38 11.17
N PRO A 556 -43.87 -3.89 10.29
CA PRO A 556 -45.09 -4.59 9.92
C PRO A 556 -44.86 -5.79 9.00
N SER A 557 -45.69 -6.80 9.21
CA SER A 557 -45.68 -8.12 8.59
C SER A 557 -45.77 -8.11 7.05
N ARG A 558 -44.82 -8.80 6.40
CA ARG A 558 -44.95 -9.21 4.99
C ARG A 558 -45.67 -10.56 4.92
N ARG A 559 -46.80 -10.61 4.22
CA ARG A 559 -47.56 -11.83 3.90
C ARG A 559 -46.71 -12.83 3.09
N PRO A 560 -46.92 -14.14 3.27
CA PRO A 560 -46.21 -15.19 2.53
C PRO A 560 -46.70 -15.27 1.08
N THR A 561 -45.78 -15.40 0.13
CA THR A 561 -46.08 -15.80 -1.25
C THR A 561 -45.73 -17.28 -1.44
N PRO A 562 -46.59 -18.07 -2.11
CA PRO A 562 -46.48 -19.53 -2.14
C PRO A 562 -45.47 -20.03 -3.19
N SER A 563 -44.84 -21.15 -2.85
CA SER A 563 -44.02 -22.01 -3.69
C SER A 563 -44.77 -22.55 -4.92
N ARG A 564 -44.14 -22.54 -6.10
CA ARG A 564 -44.58 -23.35 -7.25
C ARG A 564 -43.51 -24.38 -7.61
N THR A 565 -43.99 -25.60 -7.81
CA THR A 565 -43.33 -26.81 -8.30
C THR A 565 -43.11 -26.78 -9.83
N PRO A 566 -42.27 -27.69 -10.37
CA PRO A 566 -41.99 -27.79 -11.81
C PRO A 566 -42.93 -28.80 -12.51
N SER A 567 -43.47 -28.45 -13.69
CA SER A 567 -44.01 -29.41 -14.66
C SER A 567 -44.17 -28.78 -16.06
N ASP A 568 -43.69 -29.54 -17.05
CA ASP A 568 -44.17 -29.75 -18.43
C ASP A 568 -44.09 -28.65 -19.52
N ALA A 569 -43.08 -28.85 -20.39
CA ALA A 569 -43.14 -29.08 -21.84
C ALA A 569 -44.22 -28.39 -22.70
N SER A 570 -43.77 -27.60 -23.70
CA SER A 570 -44.03 -27.82 -25.15
C SER A 570 -43.51 -26.65 -26.03
N GLU A 571 -42.72 -27.02 -27.05
CA GLU A 571 -42.24 -26.33 -28.26
C GLU A 571 -43.35 -25.81 -29.24
N PRO A 572 -43.10 -25.26 -30.46
CA PRO A 572 -41.90 -24.59 -31.05
C PRO A 572 -42.17 -23.32 -31.94
N ALA A 573 -41.06 -22.72 -32.40
CA ALA A 573 -40.78 -22.12 -33.73
C ALA A 573 -41.43 -20.80 -34.21
N ALA A 574 -40.56 -19.84 -34.61
CA ALA A 574 -40.58 -19.12 -35.90
C ALA A 574 -39.34 -18.18 -36.01
N THR A 575 -38.30 -18.61 -36.75
CA THR A 575 -37.81 -18.05 -38.03
C THR A 575 -37.04 -16.73 -37.99
N ALA A 576 -35.79 -16.82 -38.46
CA ALA A 576 -34.86 -15.73 -38.79
C ALA A 576 -35.32 -14.94 -40.06
N PRO A 577 -34.58 -13.91 -40.55
CA PRO A 577 -33.28 -14.15 -41.18
C PRO A 577 -32.18 -13.11 -40.88
N ALA A 578 -30.94 -13.58 -40.99
CA ALA A 578 -29.78 -12.78 -41.36
C ALA A 578 -29.69 -12.71 -42.89
N ALA A 579 -29.16 -11.62 -43.46
CA ALA A 579 -27.99 -11.63 -44.36
C ALA A 579 -27.71 -10.27 -45.06
N THR A 580 -26.40 -9.98 -45.16
CA THR A 580 -25.66 -9.30 -46.25
C THR A 580 -25.87 -7.82 -46.57
N ALA A 581 -24.78 -7.04 -46.46
CA ALA A 581 -24.03 -6.55 -47.62
C ALA A 581 -22.60 -6.10 -47.24
N LEU A 582 -21.69 -6.31 -48.18
CA LEU A 582 -20.23 -6.13 -48.19
C LEU A 582 -19.86 -4.84 -48.96
N GLN A 583 -18.56 -4.49 -48.92
CA GLN A 583 -17.83 -3.44 -49.68
C GLN A 583 -18.01 -2.01 -49.11
N GLU A 584 -16.96 -1.28 -48.75
CA GLU A 584 -15.82 -0.92 -49.60
C GLU A 584 -14.45 -1.02 -48.87
N ALA A 585 -13.44 -1.44 -49.63
CA ALA A 585 -12.02 -1.28 -49.32
C ALA A 585 -11.45 -0.26 -50.31
N GLY A 586 -10.61 0.67 -49.83
CA GLY A 586 -9.89 1.58 -50.72
C GLY A 586 -9.00 2.60 -50.00
N ALA A 587 -7.69 2.33 -50.05
CA ALA A 587 -6.58 3.28 -49.96
C ALA A 587 -6.29 3.97 -48.61
N LEU A 588 -5.11 3.66 -48.04
CA LEU A 588 -3.99 4.61 -47.93
C LEU A 588 -2.74 3.88 -47.39
N SER A 589 -1.92 3.44 -48.34
CA SER A 589 -0.50 3.17 -48.13
C SER A 589 0.30 4.42 -48.49
N SER A 590 1.44 4.59 -47.83
CA SER A 590 2.56 5.47 -48.19
C SER A 590 2.38 6.98 -48.02
N VAL A 591 2.95 7.53 -46.96
CA VAL A 591 3.66 8.83 -47.02
C VAL A 591 4.95 8.72 -46.21
N LEU A 592 5.99 8.13 -46.83
CA LEU A 592 7.37 8.54 -46.58
C LEU A 592 7.52 9.93 -47.21
N GLY A 593 7.38 10.96 -46.36
CA GLY A 593 7.52 12.37 -46.73
C GLY A 593 8.98 12.80 -46.74
N LYS A 594 9.48 12.99 -47.95
CA LYS A 594 10.76 13.53 -48.40
C LYS A 594 11.33 14.68 -47.54
N ARG A 595 12.65 14.63 -47.33
CA ARG A 595 13.52 15.77 -46.99
C ARG A 595 13.39 16.87 -48.06
N PRO A 596 13.29 18.17 -47.70
CA PRO A 596 13.53 19.24 -48.65
C PRO A 596 15.02 19.50 -48.82
N ALA A 597 15.34 20.00 -50.01
CA ALA A 597 16.66 20.19 -50.58
C ALA A 597 17.49 21.29 -49.90
N HIS A 598 18.81 21.18 -50.11
CA HIS A 598 19.84 22.13 -49.72
C HIS A 598 19.54 23.57 -50.20
N SER A 599 19.61 24.52 -49.28
CA SER A 599 20.02 25.88 -49.55
C SER A 599 21.45 26.06 -49.03
N GLU A 600 22.38 26.41 -49.91
CA GLU A 600 23.72 26.82 -49.55
C GLU A 600 23.65 28.10 -48.71
N GLY A 601 24.25 28.07 -47.52
CA GLY A 601 24.30 29.18 -46.58
C GLY A 601 24.94 28.72 -45.27
N GLY A 602 26.22 29.05 -45.08
CA GLY A 602 27.00 28.59 -43.95
C GLY A 602 26.50 29.09 -42.60
N ALA A 603 26.10 28.16 -41.73
CA ALA A 603 26.18 28.26 -40.28
C ALA A 603 26.11 26.83 -39.71
N SER A 604 27.14 26.41 -38.99
CA SER A 604 27.18 25.13 -38.28
C SER A 604 26.14 25.13 -37.15
N VAL A 605 25.01 24.48 -37.36
CA VAL A 605 24.01 24.25 -36.31
C VAL A 605 24.53 23.13 -35.41
N GLU A 606 24.88 23.46 -34.17
CA GLU A 606 25.24 22.50 -33.12
C GLU A 606 23.99 22.06 -32.35
N GLY A 607 23.86 20.77 -32.05
CA GLY A 607 22.88 20.28 -31.09
C GLY A 607 23.46 20.37 -29.68
N GLY A 608 22.66 20.68 -28.67
CA GLY A 608 23.13 20.68 -27.29
C GLY A 608 22.01 20.51 -26.28
N ALA A 609 22.35 19.97 -25.12
CA ALA A 609 21.45 19.91 -23.97
C ALA A 609 22.16 20.39 -22.70
N GLU A 610 21.37 20.96 -21.79
CA GLU A 610 21.85 21.48 -20.52
C GLU A 610 22.17 20.32 -19.56
N CYS A 611 23.38 20.33 -19.00
CA CYS A 611 23.79 19.36 -17.99
C CYS A 611 22.98 19.58 -16.70
N PRO A 612 22.26 18.57 -16.19
CA PRO A 612 21.37 18.74 -15.03
C PRO A 612 22.12 18.88 -13.69
N LEU A 613 23.43 18.63 -13.65
CA LEU A 613 24.24 18.76 -12.42
C LEU A 613 24.86 20.16 -12.25
N CYS A 614 25.34 20.76 -13.34
CA CYS A 614 26.08 22.03 -13.31
C CYS A 614 25.43 23.15 -14.14
N GLY A 615 24.37 22.87 -14.91
CA GLY A 615 23.66 23.83 -15.75
C GLY A 615 24.41 24.25 -17.02
N ARG A 616 25.53 23.61 -17.37
CA ARG A 616 26.28 23.96 -18.60
C ARG A 616 25.72 23.23 -19.81
N THR A 617 25.58 23.93 -20.93
CA THR A 617 25.19 23.33 -22.22
C THR A 617 26.32 22.46 -22.76
N VAL A 618 26.05 21.18 -22.98
CA VAL A 618 26.96 20.23 -23.64
C VAL A 618 26.61 20.18 -25.11
N HIS A 619 27.56 20.51 -25.97
CA HIS A 619 27.38 20.58 -27.41
C HIS A 619 27.84 19.30 -28.11
N TRP A 620 27.13 18.92 -29.17
CA TRP A 620 27.50 17.87 -30.11
C TRP A 620 27.02 18.21 -31.53
N PRO A 621 27.56 17.58 -32.59
CA PRO A 621 27.12 17.85 -33.95
C PRO A 621 25.61 17.60 -34.11
N ALA A 622 24.86 18.49 -34.77
CA ALA A 622 23.39 18.34 -34.90
C ALA A 622 22.94 17.05 -35.62
N GLN A 623 23.86 16.31 -36.25
CA GLN A 623 23.62 15.04 -36.92
C GLN A 623 24.08 13.82 -36.09
N ALA A 624 24.48 14.01 -34.83
CA ALA A 624 24.94 12.94 -33.95
C ALA A 624 23.79 11.96 -33.63
N SER A 625 24.09 10.66 -33.62
CA SER A 625 23.16 9.65 -33.11
C SER A 625 22.97 9.81 -31.60
N ASP A 626 21.86 9.29 -31.05
CA ASP A 626 21.60 9.32 -29.61
C ASP A 626 22.76 8.73 -28.78
N ALA A 627 23.47 7.73 -29.33
CA ALA A 627 24.66 7.17 -28.69
C ALA A 627 25.83 8.17 -28.61
N ALA A 628 26.02 9.01 -29.63
CA ALA A 628 27.07 10.02 -29.65
C ALA A 628 26.73 11.24 -28.77
N ALA A 629 25.45 11.64 -28.71
CA ALA A 629 24.96 12.64 -27.76
C ALA A 629 25.14 12.16 -26.31
N ASN A 630 24.77 10.90 -26.02
CA ASN A 630 24.97 10.29 -24.71
C ASN A 630 26.45 10.16 -24.34
N ALA A 631 27.33 9.83 -25.29
CA ALA A 631 28.77 9.78 -25.06
C ALA A 631 29.37 11.19 -24.84
N ALA A 632 28.83 12.24 -25.46
CA ALA A 632 29.23 13.62 -25.19
C ALA A 632 28.79 14.06 -23.78
N MET A 633 27.56 13.77 -23.40
CA MET A 633 27.05 14.05 -22.05
C MET A 633 27.81 13.25 -20.97
N SER A 634 28.09 11.98 -21.21
CA SER A 634 28.86 11.14 -20.26
C SER A 634 30.29 11.66 -20.08
N ARG A 635 30.97 12.04 -21.17
CA ARG A 635 32.32 12.66 -21.08
C ARG A 635 32.30 13.99 -20.34
N HIS A 636 31.24 14.79 -20.48
CA HIS A 636 31.09 16.03 -19.72
C HIS A 636 30.91 15.75 -18.22
N LEU A 637 30.10 14.76 -17.86
CA LEU A 637 29.85 14.34 -16.47
C LEU A 637 31.13 13.77 -15.82
N ASP A 638 31.95 13.05 -16.58
CA ASP A 638 33.23 12.51 -16.13
C ASP A 638 34.35 13.56 -16.06
N SER A 639 34.13 14.78 -16.56
CA SER A 639 35.12 15.86 -16.52
C SER A 639 35.12 16.60 -15.17
N SER A 640 36.31 17.01 -14.71
CA SER A 640 36.47 17.85 -13.50
C SER A 640 35.75 19.20 -13.58
N GLU A 641 35.32 19.61 -14.77
CA GLU A 641 34.62 20.87 -15.01
C GLU A 641 33.14 20.84 -14.57
N CYS A 642 32.52 19.65 -14.49
CA CYS A 642 31.15 19.50 -14.00
C CYS A 642 31.05 19.68 -12.47
N GLY A 643 32.19 19.59 -11.75
CA GLY A 643 32.26 19.67 -10.29
C GLY A 643 32.66 21.03 -9.69
N ALA A 644 33.00 22.04 -10.51
CA ALA A 644 33.45 23.34 -10.01
C ALA A 644 32.26 24.32 -9.82
N THR A 645 31.60 24.26 -8.66
CA THR A 645 30.57 25.24 -8.28
C THR A 645 31.19 26.57 -7.86
N THR A 646 31.17 27.57 -8.74
CA THR A 646 31.15 28.99 -8.32
C THR A 646 29.70 29.42 -8.14
N GLY A 647 29.14 29.20 -6.96
CA GLY A 647 27.88 29.84 -6.56
C GLY A 647 28.12 31.31 -6.17
N PRO A 648 27.12 32.20 -6.29
CA PRO A 648 27.24 33.58 -5.83
C PRO A 648 27.40 33.65 -4.30
N PRO A 649 28.08 34.67 -3.75
CA PRO A 649 28.34 34.73 -2.31
C PRO A 649 27.02 34.88 -1.53
N LEU A 650 26.92 34.14 -0.43
CA LEU A 650 25.82 34.24 0.54
C LEU A 650 25.73 35.68 1.08
N PRO A 651 24.52 36.25 1.27
CA PRO A 651 24.38 37.56 1.88
C PRO A 651 24.72 37.48 3.38
N GLU A 652 25.54 38.42 3.85
CA GLU A 652 25.92 38.56 5.26
C GLU A 652 24.69 38.72 6.19
N PRO A 653 24.74 38.18 7.42
CA PRO A 653 23.63 38.27 8.36
C PRO A 653 23.51 39.71 8.89
N LYS A 654 22.40 40.38 8.57
CA LYS A 654 22.04 41.66 9.19
C LYS A 654 21.80 41.47 10.69
N ALA A 655 22.67 42.07 11.49
CA ALA A 655 22.56 42.18 12.94
C ALA A 655 21.20 42.77 13.37
N LYS A 656 20.38 41.97 14.06
CA LYS A 656 19.25 42.50 14.84
C LYS A 656 19.79 43.10 16.13
N LYS A 657 19.68 44.44 16.27
CA LYS A 657 19.88 45.17 17.53
C LYS A 657 18.92 44.61 18.59
N ALA A 658 19.45 43.78 19.50
CA ALA A 658 18.77 43.43 20.74
C ALA A 658 18.91 44.60 21.73
N ARG A 659 17.78 45.20 22.09
CA ARG A 659 17.66 46.20 23.14
C ARG A 659 17.61 45.43 24.47
N ARG A 660 18.72 45.33 25.20
CA ARG A 660 18.74 44.87 26.60
C ARG A 660 19.02 46.06 27.52
N ARG A 661 17.99 46.49 28.27
CA ARG A 661 18.17 47.18 29.55
C ARG A 661 18.57 46.11 30.57
N GLY A 662 19.60 46.42 31.34
CA GLY A 662 20.31 45.47 32.17
C GLY A 662 19.60 45.06 33.45
N ILE A 663 20.23 44.10 34.11
CA ILE A 663 20.44 44.02 35.56
C ILE A 663 21.76 43.24 35.72
N GLU A 664 22.66 43.83 36.49
CA GLU A 664 24.02 43.39 36.81
C GLU A 664 23.99 42.13 37.70
N ALA A 665 24.97 41.24 37.51
CA ALA A 665 25.34 40.25 38.51
C ALA A 665 26.84 40.39 38.82
N PHE A 666 27.08 40.51 40.12
CA PHE A 666 28.30 40.82 40.84
C PHE A 666 29.28 39.64 40.86
N PHE A 667 30.57 39.97 41.03
CA PHE A 667 31.76 39.12 41.28
C PHE A 667 32.31 38.34 40.06
N GLY A 668 33.59 38.42 39.67
CA GLY A 668 34.75 39.03 40.30
C GLY A 668 35.85 38.00 40.58
N LYS A 669 36.81 37.94 39.66
CA LYS A 669 38.25 37.63 39.82
C LYS A 669 38.73 36.16 39.90
N SER A 670 39.57 35.85 38.90
CA SER A 670 40.97 35.34 39.02
C SER A 670 41.10 33.93 39.59
N LEU A 671 41.61 32.93 38.86
CA LEU A 671 42.85 32.83 38.09
C LEU A 671 42.70 31.70 37.05
#